data_AF-A0A0J7KX42-F1
#
_entry.id   AF-A0A0J7KX42-F1
#
_cell.length_a   1.000
_cell.length_b   1.000
_cell.length_c   1.000
_cell.angle_alpha   90.00
_cell.angle_beta   90.00
_cell.angle_gamma   90.00
#
_symmetry.space_group_name_H-M   'P 1'
#
loop_
_entity.id
_entity.type
_entity.pdbx_description
1 polymer ?
#
loop_
_entity_poly.entity_id
_entity_poly.type
_entity_poly.pdbx_seq_one_letter_code
_entity_poly.pdbx_strand_id
1 'polypeptide(L)'
;MTVELSSDYVMHFTKSSTTDYVIVKGPAKDLSQLSVCLWLQSMDTFNYGTVLSYATTSHDNAFTLTDYNGFVLYINGKRVVTDIKVNDGYWHFLCVTWESGYGTWRVFVDGILEDSGIRLAQGTVVPANGSLVIGQEQDRLGGGFSESEAFLGKLGLLDMWDVVLDEKNVTSLWNSCERYHGNVIAWAKMQQYIHGDVVILAGPFCRGCPLPVAPFKGNINVSEDLSEVTYHCDSGYAIRFDGEERRSLGRKCLKHGQWEGHDTPICTRMTCKNLLAPENGDIEYILEENERDDITILQAGQQLEFKCNPGYRLKGERYLTCLETGIWDYERPSCILYGCAPPKKIKHGYVAFANSDKSSNRTSVHLAGPEENTIDDLAKRTYHYDDVVGFYCHRGYKFHGSRGLESTEFELRCSANGSWIGFVPDCVPRVCPWPDRVENARIFLRKGDNTTIEIPVKRDPTSESLAVDRTTARDNEDEVAKEISPEIFVSGAEIVIVCDPGYQLIGDSIGTCTNETWSSTFLASTCAPRNCSVKDHPIFRIFKKLENENDVTSLEFDNEKWHGAANVTGAYKQFEIFVEGRAYGQRIILACRNDTLMNLDKLIANETVSNITWTCNEIGRWTVSDLSLEAVLEQLLNDSTYVCDRSCAPPEIPKYGYIDNINNTDDIDDRKAIDNVIIFKCRHGYILEGDERSVCLANVTWSALPSCKPVECGEPPILANAILKRDVSERTQNFTFGNMISYQCVPGYRTFGHTTLRCLGSGKWSRINGRCSKISCGKPQIQHGIMLHGRSYLFQDQLTYVCPNDKKRGVITCQADGRWNESPKCNGNQGT
;
A
#
# COMPACT_ATOMS: atom_id res chain seq x y z
N MET A 1 19.01 58.47 57.00
CA MET A 1 19.50 57.78 55.78
C MET A 1 18.68 56.52 55.62
N THR A 2 17.67 56.55 54.76
CA THR A 2 16.95 55.34 54.33
C THR A 2 17.84 54.63 53.32
N VAL A 3 18.30 53.42 53.66
CA VAL A 3 19.02 52.56 52.72
C VAL A 3 18.03 52.16 51.62
N GLU A 4 18.28 52.60 50.38
CA GLU A 4 17.54 52.08 49.23
C GLU A 4 17.87 50.59 49.08
N LEU A 5 16.86 49.74 49.25
CA LEU A 5 16.99 48.30 49.06
C LEU A 5 17.05 48.02 47.55
N SER A 6 17.97 47.14 47.14
CA SER A 6 18.10 46.74 45.74
C SER A 6 16.93 45.84 45.33
N SER A 7 16.37 46.04 44.14
CA SER A 7 15.43 45.10 43.50
C SER A 7 16.12 43.98 42.73
N ASP A 8 17.46 43.97 42.67
CA ASP A 8 18.26 42.99 41.91
C ASP A 8 18.44 41.67 42.65
N TYR A 9 17.32 41.01 42.95
CA TYR A 9 17.30 39.69 43.55
C TYR A 9 16.07 38.89 43.11
N VAL A 10 16.19 37.57 43.23
CA VAL A 10 15.14 36.58 42.96
C VAL A 10 14.90 35.78 44.22
N MET A 11 13.63 35.54 44.54
CA MET A 11 13.22 34.63 45.60
C MET A 11 13.02 33.23 45.02
N HIS A 12 13.58 32.22 45.67
CA HIS A 12 13.51 30.82 45.24
C HIS A 12 12.86 29.98 46.34
N PHE A 13 11.64 29.53 46.05
CA PHE A 13 10.83 28.63 46.86
C PHE A 13 11.19 27.20 46.46
N THR A 14 12.00 26.54 47.30
CA THR A 14 12.68 25.27 46.94
C THR A 14 11.90 24.01 47.29
N LYS A 15 10.91 24.14 48.18
CA LYS A 15 10.07 23.06 48.71
C LYS A 15 8.64 23.55 48.81
N SER A 16 7.69 22.65 48.61
CA SER A 16 6.31 22.86 49.05
C SER A 16 6.32 22.74 50.58
N SER A 17 5.90 23.81 51.24
CA SER A 17 5.84 23.95 52.71
C SER A 17 4.79 25.00 53.01
N THR A 18 4.19 24.98 54.20
CA THR A 18 3.31 26.06 54.70
C THR A 18 4.08 27.17 55.43
N THR A 19 5.39 27.00 55.62
CA THR A 19 6.23 27.94 56.38
C THR A 19 6.96 28.97 55.53
N ASP A 20 7.05 28.73 54.22
CA ASP A 20 7.89 29.48 53.30
C ASP A 20 7.00 30.43 52.48
N TYR A 21 7.01 31.71 52.85
CA TYR A 21 6.16 32.73 52.24
C TYR A 21 6.68 34.13 52.53
N VAL A 22 6.13 35.12 51.82
CA VAL A 22 6.35 36.54 52.12
C VAL A 22 5.02 37.15 52.48
N ILE A 23 4.94 37.90 53.58
CA ILE A 23 3.70 38.58 53.97
C ILE A 23 3.95 40.08 54.14
N VAL A 24 3.31 40.88 53.31
CA VAL A 24 3.39 42.35 53.37
C VAL A 24 2.02 42.95 53.65
N LYS A 25 2.01 44.17 54.20
CA LYS A 25 0.76 44.93 54.32
C LYS A 25 0.21 45.21 52.92
N GLY A 26 -1.08 44.98 52.75
CA GLY A 26 -1.76 45.25 51.48
C GLY A 26 -2.01 46.74 51.21
N PRO A 27 -2.83 47.04 50.19
CA PRO A 27 -3.19 48.40 49.81
C PRO A 27 -3.78 49.21 50.98
N ALA A 28 -3.34 50.46 51.12
CA ALA A 28 -3.84 51.38 52.15
C ALA A 28 -5.22 51.99 51.82
N LYS A 29 -5.67 51.84 50.57
CA LYS A 29 -6.95 52.35 50.07
C LYS A 29 -7.61 51.29 49.19
N ASP A 30 -8.93 51.38 49.06
CA ASP A 30 -9.70 50.49 48.21
C ASP A 30 -9.28 50.69 46.75
N LEU A 31 -9.14 49.60 46.00
CA LEU A 31 -8.72 49.64 44.61
C LEU A 31 -9.92 49.37 43.69
N SER A 32 -10.23 50.35 42.84
CA SER A 32 -11.18 50.17 41.74
C SER A 32 -10.51 49.61 40.48
N GLN A 33 -9.18 49.65 40.42
CA GLN A 33 -8.34 49.17 39.34
C GLN A 33 -7.02 48.68 39.91
N LEU A 34 -6.40 47.70 39.27
CA LEU A 34 -5.06 47.25 39.63
C LEU A 34 -4.32 46.64 38.45
N SER A 35 -2.99 46.68 38.52
CA SER A 35 -2.10 45.88 37.70
C SER A 35 -1.04 45.21 38.56
N VAL A 36 -0.69 43.96 38.25
CA VAL A 36 0.42 43.25 38.88
C VAL A 36 1.27 42.63 37.78
N CYS A 37 2.55 42.98 37.74
CA CYS A 37 3.49 42.34 36.83
C CYS A 37 4.64 41.71 37.63
N LEU A 38 5.13 40.56 37.17
CA LEU A 38 6.21 39.81 37.81
C LEU A 38 6.94 38.90 36.82
N TRP A 39 8.13 38.45 37.20
CA TRP A 39 8.83 37.36 36.55
C TRP A 39 8.68 36.08 37.35
N LEU A 40 8.37 34.98 36.68
CA LEU A 40 8.15 33.67 37.27
C LEU A 40 8.91 32.59 36.50
N GLN A 41 9.53 31.66 37.22
CA GLN A 41 10.12 30.45 36.66
C GLN A 41 9.75 29.26 37.54
N SER A 42 9.04 28.27 36.98
CA SER A 42 8.70 27.03 37.67
C SER A 42 8.79 25.83 36.72
N MET A 43 9.09 24.65 37.26
CA MET A 43 8.93 23.34 36.58
C MET A 43 7.87 22.48 37.30
N ASP A 44 7.18 23.04 38.28
CA ASP A 44 6.21 22.30 39.06
C ASP A 44 4.93 22.15 38.23
N THR A 45 4.45 20.93 38.10
CA THR A 45 3.23 20.55 37.37
C THR A 45 2.25 19.82 38.28
N PHE A 46 2.59 19.67 39.56
CA PHE A 46 1.85 18.84 40.51
C PHE A 46 1.03 19.66 41.50
N ASN A 47 1.61 20.73 42.06
CA ASN A 47 0.88 21.58 43.00
C ASN A 47 -0.05 22.55 42.26
N TYR A 48 -1.08 23.01 42.97
CA TYR A 48 -1.93 24.10 42.52
C TYR A 48 -1.06 25.36 42.37
N GLY A 49 -0.28 25.70 43.39
CA GLY A 49 0.75 26.73 43.28
C GLY A 49 0.21 28.16 43.23
N THR A 50 0.46 28.91 44.30
CA THR A 50 -0.06 30.27 44.47
C THR A 50 1.04 31.31 44.37
N VAL A 51 1.03 32.08 43.28
CA VAL A 51 2.00 33.19 43.08
C VAL A 51 1.77 34.25 44.14
N LEU A 52 0.53 34.72 44.28
CA LEU A 52 0.14 35.65 45.32
C LEU A 52 -1.33 35.44 45.73
N SER A 53 -1.62 35.73 46.99
CA SER A 53 -2.97 35.80 47.54
C SER A 53 -3.08 37.03 48.43
N TYR A 54 -4.16 37.80 48.26
CA TYR A 54 -4.48 38.97 49.08
C TYR A 54 -5.81 38.72 49.77
N ALA A 55 -5.76 38.68 51.10
CA ALA A 55 -6.91 38.52 51.97
C ALA A 55 -7.16 39.79 52.80
N THR A 56 -8.43 40.01 53.12
CA THR A 56 -8.95 41.06 54.01
C THR A 56 -9.76 40.42 55.14
N THR A 57 -10.31 41.21 56.06
CA THR A 57 -11.22 40.69 57.10
C THR A 57 -12.57 40.22 56.55
N SER A 58 -12.95 40.67 55.35
CA SER A 58 -14.25 40.35 54.73
C SER A 58 -14.16 39.31 53.62
N HIS A 59 -12.99 39.18 52.97
CA HIS A 59 -12.75 38.25 51.87
C HIS A 59 -11.38 37.60 52.04
N ASP A 60 -11.33 36.28 52.08
CA ASP A 60 -10.12 35.47 51.98
C ASP A 60 -9.50 35.57 50.56
N ASN A 61 -10.35 35.56 49.53
CA ASN A 61 -9.98 35.69 48.12
C ASN A 61 -10.26 37.11 47.57
N ALA A 62 -9.72 38.16 48.21
CA ALA A 62 -9.94 39.53 47.75
C ALA A 62 -9.25 39.80 46.41
N PHE A 63 -8.02 39.30 46.24
CA PHE A 63 -7.33 39.21 44.95
C PHE A 63 -6.29 38.10 44.99
N THR A 64 -6.38 37.11 44.12
CA THR A 64 -5.42 36.00 44.09
C THR A 64 -5.01 35.66 42.67
N LEU A 65 -3.77 35.22 42.51
CA LEU A 65 -3.23 34.68 41.27
C LEU A 65 -2.62 33.32 41.60
N THR A 66 -3.36 32.28 41.21
CA THR A 66 -3.11 30.89 41.61
C THR A 66 -3.11 30.00 40.38
N ASP A 67 -2.69 28.74 40.52
CA ASP A 67 -2.71 27.74 39.46
C ASP A 67 -1.86 28.06 38.23
N TYR A 68 -0.54 27.97 38.32
CA TYR A 68 0.31 28.17 37.13
C TYR A 68 0.12 27.09 36.02
N ASN A 69 -0.78 26.10 36.18
CA ASN A 69 -1.19 25.17 35.12
C ASN A 69 -2.40 25.66 34.29
N GLY A 70 -2.99 26.80 34.63
CA GLY A 70 -4.14 27.37 33.92
C GLY A 70 -4.64 28.68 34.55
N PHE A 71 -3.72 29.52 35.02
CA PHE A 71 -3.92 30.62 35.98
C PHE A 71 -5.36 30.93 36.37
N VAL A 72 -5.67 30.72 37.65
CA VAL A 72 -6.94 31.15 38.24
C VAL A 72 -6.76 32.49 38.93
N LEU A 73 -7.48 33.50 38.40
CA LEU A 73 -7.52 34.86 38.92
C LEU A 73 -8.81 35.07 39.71
N TYR A 74 -8.69 35.40 41.00
CA TYR A 74 -9.81 35.81 41.83
C TYR A 74 -9.84 37.32 42.06
N ILE A 75 -11.03 37.91 42.07
CA ILE A 75 -11.32 39.25 42.58
C ILE A 75 -12.59 39.18 43.42
N ASN A 76 -12.49 39.53 44.71
CA ASN A 76 -13.60 39.52 45.67
C ASN A 76 -14.42 38.20 45.64
N GLY A 77 -13.74 37.06 45.62
CA GLY A 77 -14.34 35.71 45.58
C GLY A 77 -14.92 35.27 44.22
N LYS A 78 -14.98 36.14 43.20
CA LYS A 78 -15.31 35.75 41.82
C LYS A 78 -14.04 35.37 41.07
N ARG A 79 -14.10 34.36 40.20
CA ARG A 79 -12.92 33.83 39.50
C ARG A 79 -13.06 33.77 37.99
N VAL A 80 -11.91 33.75 37.33
CA VAL A 80 -11.73 33.29 35.95
C VAL A 80 -10.61 32.26 35.92
N VAL A 81 -10.72 31.27 35.04
CA VAL A 81 -9.70 30.24 34.80
C VAL A 81 -9.23 30.44 33.37
N THR A 82 -7.92 30.43 33.16
CA THR A 82 -7.29 30.60 31.84
C THR A 82 -6.73 29.26 31.38
N ASP A 83 -6.31 29.16 30.11
CA ASP A 83 -5.57 27.98 29.63
C ASP A 83 -4.04 28.23 29.58
N ILE A 84 -3.59 29.30 30.25
CA ILE A 84 -2.19 29.76 30.23
C ILE A 84 -1.32 28.90 31.16
N LYS A 85 -0.20 28.41 30.64
CA LYS A 85 0.81 27.63 31.36
C LYS A 85 2.18 28.26 31.22
N VAL A 86 2.86 28.47 32.34
CA VAL A 86 4.19 29.12 32.41
C VAL A 86 5.19 28.32 33.26
N ASN A 87 4.92 27.04 33.45
CA ASN A 87 5.67 26.12 34.30
C ASN A 87 6.56 25.14 33.51
N ASP A 88 7.14 25.62 32.40
CA ASP A 88 8.01 24.85 31.50
C ASP A 88 9.49 24.85 31.91
N GLY A 89 9.82 25.54 33.00
CA GLY A 89 11.16 25.72 33.54
C GLY A 89 11.89 26.97 33.07
N TYR A 90 11.30 27.78 32.18
CA TYR A 90 11.86 29.04 31.72
C TYR A 90 11.32 30.24 32.50
N TRP A 91 11.94 31.40 32.28
CA TRP A 91 11.48 32.65 32.85
C TRP A 91 10.38 33.24 31.97
N HIS A 92 9.21 33.42 32.54
CA HIS A 92 8.11 34.14 31.92
C HIS A 92 7.83 35.44 32.66
N PHE A 93 7.55 36.48 31.89
CA PHE A 93 7.00 37.73 32.42
C PHE A 93 5.48 37.67 32.39
N LEU A 94 4.86 37.70 33.56
CA LEU A 94 3.42 37.65 33.69
C LEU A 94 2.91 39.01 34.17
N CYS A 95 1.93 39.57 33.48
CA CYS A 95 1.24 40.76 33.96
C CYS A 95 -0.28 40.63 33.90
N VAL A 96 -0.95 40.89 35.01
CA VAL A 96 -2.41 40.81 35.15
C VAL A 96 -2.96 42.20 35.43
N THR A 97 -4.01 42.59 34.73
CA THR A 97 -4.70 43.86 34.96
C THR A 97 -6.19 43.63 35.21
N TRP A 98 -6.80 44.47 36.04
CA TRP A 98 -8.24 44.43 36.31
C TRP A 98 -8.82 45.83 36.56
N GLU A 99 -10.05 46.08 36.10
CA GLU A 99 -10.82 47.29 36.41
C GLU A 99 -12.28 47.01 36.76
N SER A 100 -12.81 47.77 37.71
CA SER A 100 -14.14 47.59 38.29
C SER A 100 -15.31 47.91 37.35
N GLY A 101 -15.18 48.91 36.48
CA GLY A 101 -16.31 49.50 35.73
C GLY A 101 -17.08 48.46 34.91
N TYR A 102 -16.37 47.69 34.10
CA TYR A 102 -16.92 46.54 33.37
C TYR A 102 -16.45 45.19 33.92
N GLY A 103 -15.58 45.19 34.94
CA GLY A 103 -14.92 43.97 35.39
C GLY A 103 -13.94 43.44 34.34
N THR A 104 -13.30 44.34 33.60
CA THR A 104 -12.37 43.96 32.53
C THR A 104 -11.09 43.43 33.14
N TRP A 105 -10.64 42.27 32.69
CA TRP A 105 -9.38 41.67 33.11
C TRP A 105 -8.56 41.26 31.89
N ARG A 106 -7.23 41.30 32.03
CA ARG A 106 -6.27 40.90 30.99
C ARG A 106 -5.09 40.20 31.62
N VAL A 107 -4.60 39.16 30.95
CA VAL A 107 -3.37 38.43 31.31
C VAL A 107 -2.42 38.50 30.14
N PHE A 108 -1.26 39.09 30.40
CA PHE A 108 -0.15 39.21 29.45
C PHE A 108 0.95 38.24 29.85
N VAL A 109 1.48 37.49 28.87
CA VAL A 109 2.66 36.64 29.03
C VAL A 109 3.72 37.11 28.06
N ASP A 110 4.94 37.34 28.56
CA ASP A 110 6.08 37.80 27.77
C ASP A 110 5.75 39.03 26.90
N GLY A 111 4.99 39.95 27.48
CA GLY A 111 4.59 41.21 26.84
C GLY A 111 3.45 41.11 25.82
N ILE A 112 2.90 39.91 25.60
CA ILE A 112 1.81 39.63 24.65
C ILE A 112 0.52 39.38 25.43
N LEU A 113 -0.62 39.87 24.94
CA LEU A 113 -1.94 39.59 25.52
C LEU A 113 -2.38 38.17 25.17
N GLU A 114 -2.36 37.27 26.15
CA GLU A 114 -2.74 35.87 25.97
C GLU A 114 -4.22 35.62 26.24
N ASP A 115 -4.78 36.27 27.26
CA ASP A 115 -6.19 36.10 27.62
C ASP A 115 -6.81 37.38 28.19
N SER A 116 -8.11 37.54 28.01
CA SER A 116 -8.87 38.68 28.52
C SER A 116 -10.36 38.42 28.60
N GLY A 117 -11.04 39.22 29.42
CA GLY A 117 -12.48 39.17 29.51
C GLY A 117 -13.09 40.35 30.26
N ILE A 118 -14.40 40.27 30.48
CA ILE A 118 -15.20 41.27 31.21
C ILE A 118 -16.08 40.58 32.25
N ARG A 119 -16.74 41.38 33.10
CA ARG A 119 -17.67 40.95 34.17
C ARG A 119 -17.05 40.25 35.37
N LEU A 120 -15.72 40.22 35.48
CA LEU A 120 -15.06 39.77 36.70
C LEU A 120 -15.24 40.83 37.79
N ALA A 121 -16.04 40.52 38.82
CA ALA A 121 -16.29 41.42 39.95
C ALA A 121 -16.73 42.86 39.57
N GLN A 122 -17.51 42.97 38.50
CA GLN A 122 -18.00 44.26 37.98
C GLN A 122 -18.72 45.10 39.05
N GLY A 123 -18.38 46.39 39.12
CA GLY A 123 -18.95 47.39 40.02
C GLY A 123 -18.50 47.25 41.48
N THR A 124 -17.53 46.38 41.76
CA THR A 124 -16.98 46.18 43.12
C THR A 124 -15.60 46.81 43.28
N VAL A 125 -15.10 46.94 44.50
CA VAL A 125 -13.74 47.43 44.78
C VAL A 125 -12.98 46.38 45.58
N VAL A 126 -11.69 46.22 45.35
CA VAL A 126 -10.84 45.36 46.18
C VAL A 126 -10.58 46.10 47.50
N PRO A 127 -11.03 45.57 48.66
CA PRO A 127 -10.97 46.33 49.91
C PRO A 127 -9.54 46.55 50.42
N ALA A 128 -9.31 47.70 51.05
CA ALA A 128 -8.05 48.06 51.70
C ALA A 128 -7.77 47.27 52.98
N ASN A 129 -6.59 47.49 53.54
CA ASN A 129 -6.20 47.08 54.90
C ASN A 129 -6.20 45.56 55.14
N GLY A 130 -5.87 44.79 54.10
CA GLY A 130 -5.58 43.36 54.19
C GLY A 130 -4.08 43.04 54.30
N SER A 131 -3.75 41.77 54.07
CA SER A 131 -2.37 41.28 53.96
C SER A 131 -2.17 40.61 52.61
N LEU A 132 -1.09 40.95 51.92
CA LEU A 132 -0.68 40.32 50.67
C LEU A 132 0.37 39.25 51.01
N VAL A 133 0.09 38.02 50.63
CA VAL A 133 0.98 36.88 50.77
C VAL A 133 1.48 36.44 49.40
N ILE A 134 2.78 36.12 49.32
CA ILE A 134 3.42 35.57 48.13
C ILE A 134 3.88 34.16 48.46
N GLY A 135 3.57 33.24 47.56
CA GLY A 135 3.93 31.84 47.64
C GLY A 135 2.94 30.94 48.37
N GLN A 136 1.82 31.48 48.90
CA GLN A 136 0.77 30.73 49.59
C GLN A 136 -0.62 31.31 49.32
N GLU A 137 -1.61 30.43 49.30
CA GLU A 137 -3.04 30.77 49.29
C GLU A 137 -3.53 31.04 50.74
N GLN A 138 -4.37 32.06 50.93
CA GLN A 138 -4.91 32.44 52.23
C GLN A 138 -6.38 32.01 52.41
N ASP A 139 -6.66 30.91 53.11
CA ASP A 139 -8.03 30.59 53.57
C ASP A 139 -8.54 31.55 54.67
N ARG A 140 -7.65 32.34 55.26
CA ARG A 140 -7.97 33.41 56.22
C ARG A 140 -6.91 34.49 56.20
N LEU A 141 -7.26 35.69 56.68
CA LEU A 141 -6.31 36.79 56.79
C LEU A 141 -5.02 36.37 57.51
N GLY A 142 -3.93 36.36 56.74
CA GLY A 142 -2.57 36.03 57.19
C GLY A 142 -2.27 34.54 57.45
N GLY A 143 -3.12 33.60 57.03
CA GLY A 143 -2.85 32.17 57.24
C GLY A 143 -3.86 31.24 56.56
N GLY A 144 -3.91 29.98 57.02
CA GLY A 144 -4.70 28.94 56.33
C GLY A 144 -3.96 28.29 55.17
N PHE A 145 -2.62 28.28 55.22
CA PHE A 145 -1.77 27.76 54.16
C PHE A 145 -1.87 26.24 54.01
N SER A 146 -1.81 25.77 52.77
CA SER A 146 -1.74 24.35 52.40
C SER A 146 -0.48 24.04 51.59
N GLU A 147 0.17 22.91 51.86
CA GLU A 147 1.36 22.48 51.10
C GLU A 147 1.03 22.28 49.61
N SER A 148 -0.16 21.75 49.29
CA SER A 148 -0.57 21.51 47.89
C SER A 148 -0.80 22.79 47.08
N GLU A 149 -0.88 23.94 47.75
CA GLU A 149 -1.12 25.25 47.13
C GLU A 149 0.12 26.14 47.17
N ALA A 150 1.19 25.69 47.84
CA ALA A 150 2.43 26.43 47.94
C ALA A 150 3.09 26.63 46.56
N PHE A 151 3.63 27.82 46.33
CA PHE A 151 4.41 28.09 45.12
C PHE A 151 5.78 27.40 45.20
N LEU A 152 6.17 26.81 44.08
CA LEU A 152 7.46 26.16 43.90
C LEU A 152 8.10 26.75 42.65
N GLY A 153 9.31 27.28 42.80
CA GLY A 153 10.01 27.96 41.72
C GLY A 153 10.61 29.29 42.16
N LYS A 154 10.84 30.17 41.19
CA LYS A 154 11.51 31.46 41.39
C LYS A 154 10.59 32.60 40.99
N LEU A 155 10.62 33.67 41.78
CA LEU A 155 9.92 34.92 41.54
C LEU A 155 10.89 36.10 41.58
N GLY A 156 10.68 37.07 40.70
CA GLY A 156 11.45 38.31 40.67
C GLY A 156 10.61 39.47 40.19
N LEU A 157 10.98 40.69 40.61
CA LEU A 157 10.41 41.95 40.11
C LEU A 157 8.87 42.00 40.15
N LEU A 158 8.26 41.49 41.22
CA LEU A 158 6.81 41.59 41.45
C LEU A 158 6.48 42.99 41.96
N ASP A 159 5.74 43.74 41.15
CA ASP A 159 5.30 45.09 41.44
C ASP A 159 3.79 45.24 41.17
N MET A 160 3.12 46.10 41.94
CA MET A 160 1.68 46.33 41.88
C MET A 160 1.34 47.81 41.77
N TRP A 161 0.35 48.12 40.92
CA TRP A 161 -0.16 49.46 40.66
C TRP A 161 -1.67 49.57 40.93
N ASP A 162 -2.13 50.78 41.26
CA ASP A 162 -3.56 51.12 41.44
C ASP A 162 -4.21 51.64 40.15
N VAL A 163 -3.54 51.44 39.01
CA VAL A 163 -3.98 51.79 37.67
C VAL A 163 -3.91 50.56 36.76
N VAL A 164 -4.70 50.55 35.70
CA VAL A 164 -4.55 49.58 34.60
C VAL A 164 -3.39 50.02 33.70
N LEU A 165 -2.37 49.16 33.59
CA LEU A 165 -1.29 49.35 32.62
C LEU A 165 -1.80 48.97 31.23
N ASP A 166 -1.48 49.82 30.25
CA ASP A 166 -1.75 49.51 28.84
C ASP A 166 -0.70 48.56 28.27
N GLU A 167 -0.97 48.03 27.08
CA GLU A 167 -0.09 47.07 26.40
C GLU A 167 1.32 47.65 26.20
N LYS A 168 1.44 48.93 25.83
CA LYS A 168 2.75 49.58 25.64
C LYS A 168 3.56 49.64 26.92
N ASN A 169 2.93 49.97 28.04
CA ASN A 169 3.58 49.97 29.34
C ASN A 169 3.99 48.53 29.73
N VAL A 170 3.14 47.53 29.51
CA VAL A 170 3.44 46.12 29.81
C VAL A 170 4.63 45.63 28.97
N THR A 171 4.63 45.85 27.66
CA THR A 171 5.74 45.47 26.77
C THR A 171 7.04 46.20 27.16
N SER A 172 6.95 47.47 27.59
CA SER A 172 8.11 48.20 28.10
C SER A 172 8.67 47.55 29.39
N LEU A 173 7.83 47.17 30.35
CA LEU A 173 8.27 46.49 31.57
C LEU A 173 8.93 45.13 31.29
N TRP A 174 8.41 44.40 30.31
CA TRP A 174 8.95 43.12 29.86
C TRP A 174 10.35 43.25 29.25
N ASN A 175 10.53 44.17 28.30
CA ASN A 175 11.74 44.21 27.48
C ASN A 175 12.78 45.25 27.93
N SER A 176 12.36 46.31 28.62
CA SER A 176 13.24 47.41 29.05
C SER A 176 13.99 47.09 30.35
N CYS A 177 15.22 47.61 30.42
CA CYS A 177 16.06 47.62 31.62
C CYS A 177 15.95 48.90 32.45
N GLU A 178 15.01 49.78 32.10
CA GLU A 178 14.65 50.91 32.95
C GLU A 178 14.09 50.40 34.29
N ARG A 179 14.56 51.01 35.39
CA ARG A 179 14.09 50.66 36.73
C ARG A 179 12.67 51.17 36.91
N TYR A 180 11.78 50.30 37.37
CA TYR A 180 10.39 50.61 37.69
C TYR A 180 10.04 50.10 39.07
N HIS A 181 9.03 50.71 39.69
CA HIS A 181 8.45 50.28 40.96
C HIS A 181 6.94 50.50 40.95
N GLY A 182 6.21 49.54 41.52
CA GLY A 182 4.79 49.68 41.79
C GLY A 182 4.51 50.76 42.84
N ASN A 183 3.45 51.55 42.65
CA ASN A 183 3.04 52.56 43.63
C ASN A 183 2.22 51.97 44.79
N VAL A 184 1.66 50.76 44.61
CA VAL A 184 0.95 50.02 45.67
C VAL A 184 1.92 49.11 46.42
N ILE A 185 2.61 48.24 45.69
CA ILE A 185 3.62 47.33 46.24
C ILE A 185 4.84 47.35 45.34
N ALA A 186 6.03 47.43 45.96
CA ALA A 186 7.31 47.45 45.25
C ALA A 186 8.18 46.25 45.64
N TRP A 187 8.74 45.54 44.66
CA TRP A 187 9.55 44.33 44.88
C TRP A 187 10.66 44.53 45.91
N ALA A 188 11.41 45.64 45.79
CA ALA A 188 12.56 45.97 46.65
C ALA A 188 12.28 45.94 48.16
N LYS A 189 11.02 46.13 48.60
CA LYS A 189 10.67 46.14 50.02
C LYS A 189 10.39 44.74 50.57
N MET A 190 10.11 43.76 49.70
CA MET A 190 9.65 42.43 50.10
C MET A 190 10.70 41.59 50.80
N GLN A 191 11.98 41.82 50.52
CA GLN A 191 13.09 41.06 51.12
C GLN A 191 13.08 41.13 52.66
N GLN A 192 12.49 42.17 53.25
CA GLN A 192 12.42 42.34 54.70
C GLN A 192 11.30 41.52 55.37
N TYR A 193 10.40 40.94 54.58
CA TYR A 193 9.17 40.30 55.06
C TYR A 193 9.11 38.80 54.71
N ILE A 194 10.27 38.19 54.52
CA ILE A 194 10.40 36.77 54.21
C ILE A 194 10.22 35.95 55.50
N HIS A 195 9.41 34.91 55.40
CA HIS A 195 9.24 33.87 56.41
C HIS A 195 9.68 32.52 55.87
N GLY A 196 10.28 31.71 56.74
CA GLY A 196 10.78 30.38 56.39
C GLY A 196 12.10 30.41 55.62
N ASP A 197 12.34 29.37 54.81
CA ASP A 197 13.62 29.10 54.16
C ASP A 197 13.69 29.55 52.69
N VAL A 198 13.00 30.65 52.35
CA VAL A 198 13.01 31.19 50.97
C VAL A 198 14.42 31.66 50.60
N VAL A 199 15.02 31.07 49.57
CA VAL A 199 16.40 31.33 49.16
C VAL A 199 16.47 32.59 48.30
N ILE A 200 17.38 33.51 48.62
CA ILE A 200 17.61 34.73 47.84
C ILE A 200 18.80 34.53 46.90
N LEU A 201 18.56 34.72 45.61
CA LEU A 201 19.55 34.61 44.53
C LEU A 201 19.76 35.98 43.87
N ALA A 202 20.91 36.17 43.24
CA ALA A 202 21.13 37.34 42.38
C ALA A 202 20.21 37.28 41.15
N GLY A 203 19.61 38.42 40.77
CA GLY A 203 18.76 38.50 39.59
C GLY A 203 19.56 38.33 38.30
N PRO A 204 19.07 37.55 37.31
CA PRO A 204 19.71 37.45 36.00
C PRO A 204 19.37 38.63 35.08
N PHE A 205 18.47 39.51 35.52
CA PHE A 205 17.90 40.56 34.68
C PHE A 205 18.91 41.67 34.34
N CYS A 206 18.93 42.10 33.08
CA CYS A 206 19.70 43.24 32.60
C CYS A 206 21.23 43.11 32.75
N ARG A 207 21.74 41.87 32.68
CA ARG A 207 23.19 41.57 32.74
C ARG A 207 23.81 41.21 31.39
N GLY A 208 23.03 41.31 30.31
CA GLY A 208 23.41 40.82 28.98
C GLY A 208 23.36 39.30 28.88
N CYS A 209 23.53 38.79 27.66
CA CYS A 209 23.50 37.37 27.36
C CYS A 209 24.93 36.79 27.33
N PRO A 210 25.11 35.49 27.61
CA PRO A 210 26.40 34.84 27.40
C PRO A 210 26.80 34.92 25.92
N LEU A 211 28.12 34.93 25.66
CA LEU A 211 28.63 34.94 24.28
C LEU A 211 28.07 33.74 23.50
N PRO A 212 27.40 33.96 22.35
CA PRO A 212 26.81 32.90 21.56
C PRO A 212 27.91 32.02 20.95
N VAL A 213 27.59 30.73 20.78
CA VAL A 213 28.51 29.73 20.23
C VAL A 213 28.11 29.42 18.80
N ALA A 214 29.08 29.39 17.89
CA ALA A 214 28.83 29.01 16.50
C ALA A 214 28.38 27.54 16.39
N PRO A 215 27.31 27.25 15.62
CA PRO A 215 26.84 25.89 15.43
C PRO A 215 27.80 25.09 14.54
N PHE A 216 27.73 23.76 14.63
CA PHE A 216 28.49 22.88 13.74
C PHE A 216 28.17 23.20 12.28
N LYS A 217 29.18 23.41 11.42
CA LYS A 217 29.01 23.81 10.00
C LYS A 217 28.23 25.11 9.83
N GLY A 218 28.50 26.07 10.70
CA GLY A 218 27.97 27.42 10.60
C GLY A 218 28.85 28.45 11.30
N ASN A 219 28.44 29.70 11.19
CA ASN A 219 29.08 30.85 11.80
C ASN A 219 28.04 31.76 12.47
N ILE A 220 28.52 32.77 13.19
CA ILE A 220 27.69 33.75 13.89
C ILE A 220 28.17 35.16 13.60
N ASN A 221 27.23 36.07 13.47
CA ASN A 221 27.45 37.51 13.45
C ASN A 221 26.75 38.11 14.68
N VAL A 222 27.51 38.75 15.56
CA VAL A 222 26.97 39.38 16.77
C VAL A 222 27.01 40.89 16.60
N SER A 223 25.96 41.58 17.02
CA SER A 223 25.91 43.05 17.02
C SER A 223 26.95 43.63 17.99
N GLU A 224 27.41 44.86 17.73
CA GLU A 224 28.45 45.52 18.53
C GLU A 224 28.06 45.69 20.01
N ASP A 225 26.76 45.84 20.28
CA ASP A 225 26.17 46.02 21.61
C ASP A 225 25.77 44.69 22.28
N LEU A 226 26.04 43.54 21.66
CA LEU A 226 25.67 42.19 22.11
C LEU A 226 24.15 42.00 22.32
N SER A 227 23.32 42.83 21.69
CA SER A 227 21.86 42.74 21.79
C SER A 227 21.24 41.79 20.76
N GLU A 228 21.93 41.53 19.64
CA GLU A 228 21.44 40.66 18.56
C GLU A 228 22.55 39.71 18.08
N VAL A 229 22.16 38.47 17.75
CA VAL A 229 23.03 37.49 17.09
C VAL A 229 22.33 36.91 15.88
N THR A 230 23.04 36.81 14.77
CA THR A 230 22.60 36.13 13.56
C THR A 230 23.44 34.88 13.35
N TYR A 231 22.80 33.72 13.35
CA TYR A 231 23.40 32.44 13.01
C TYR A 231 23.32 32.24 11.51
N HIS A 232 24.40 31.77 10.87
CA HIS A 232 24.40 31.35 9.48
C HIS A 232 24.95 29.93 9.35
N CYS A 233 24.40 29.15 8.42
CA CYS A 233 24.96 27.85 8.07
C CYS A 233 25.88 27.96 6.84
N ASP A 234 26.88 27.08 6.79
CA ASP A 234 27.76 26.91 5.63
C ASP A 234 26.96 26.38 4.42
N SER A 235 27.54 26.47 3.21
CA SER A 235 26.92 25.93 1.99
C SER A 235 26.54 24.46 2.16
N GLY A 236 25.35 24.09 1.68
CA GLY A 236 24.80 22.74 1.83
C GLY A 236 24.18 22.45 3.21
N TYR A 237 24.12 23.43 4.12
CA TYR A 237 23.45 23.31 5.42
C TYR A 237 22.41 24.43 5.64
N ALA A 238 21.36 24.14 6.40
CA ALA A 238 20.35 25.10 6.85
C ALA A 238 19.91 24.86 8.28
N ILE A 239 19.39 25.92 8.90
CA ILE A 239 18.74 25.87 10.21
C ILE A 239 17.29 25.45 10.00
N ARG A 240 16.86 24.38 10.66
CA ARG A 240 15.43 24.02 10.75
C ARG A 240 14.85 24.67 12.00
N PHE A 241 13.90 25.59 11.81
CA PHE A 241 13.19 26.24 12.90
C PHE A 241 11.74 26.45 12.49
N ASP A 242 10.80 26.03 13.34
CA ASP A 242 9.35 26.13 13.10
C ASP A 242 8.87 25.46 11.78
N GLY A 243 9.49 24.33 11.42
CA GLY A 243 9.14 23.59 10.20
C GLY A 243 9.70 24.18 8.90
N GLU A 244 10.33 25.37 8.94
CA GLU A 244 10.95 26.02 7.78
C GLU A 244 12.48 25.88 7.79
N GLU A 245 13.06 25.68 6.60
CA GLU A 245 14.51 25.70 6.39
C GLU A 245 14.97 27.14 6.09
N ARG A 246 15.81 27.69 6.95
CA ARG A 246 16.36 29.04 6.81
C ARG A 246 17.89 29.00 6.76
N ARG A 247 18.49 29.82 5.89
CA ARG A 247 19.96 29.98 5.81
C ARG A 247 20.55 30.80 6.95
N SER A 248 19.73 31.66 7.56
CA SER A 248 20.13 32.47 8.70
C SER A 248 18.98 32.63 9.70
N LEU A 249 19.33 32.69 10.99
CA LEU A 249 18.39 32.92 12.08
C LEU A 249 18.91 34.04 12.99
N GLY A 250 18.19 35.15 13.04
CA GLY A 250 18.44 36.24 14.00
C GLY A 250 17.78 35.94 15.34
N ARG A 251 18.44 36.29 16.44
CA ARG A 251 17.94 36.17 17.81
C ARG A 251 18.34 37.38 18.63
N LYS A 252 17.45 37.83 19.51
CA LYS A 252 17.69 38.97 20.41
C LYS A 252 18.09 38.51 21.80
N CYS A 253 18.89 39.31 22.50
CA CYS A 253 19.19 39.08 23.90
C CYS A 253 18.03 39.57 24.75
N LEU A 254 17.43 38.68 25.52
CA LEU A 254 16.28 38.99 26.37
C LEU A 254 16.71 39.56 27.72
N LYS A 255 15.82 40.32 28.34
CA LYS A 255 16.02 40.97 29.64
C LYS A 255 16.55 40.03 30.71
N HIS A 256 16.10 38.78 30.76
CA HIS A 256 16.52 37.79 31.77
C HIS A 256 17.85 37.09 31.46
N GLY A 257 18.64 37.61 30.50
CA GLY A 257 20.01 37.15 30.23
C GLY A 257 20.11 35.89 29.38
N GLN A 258 19.06 35.57 28.61
CA GLN A 258 19.04 34.46 27.66
C GLN A 258 18.75 34.97 26.25
N TRP A 259 19.32 34.30 25.25
CA TRP A 259 18.99 34.56 23.85
C TRP A 259 17.56 34.10 23.56
N GLU A 260 16.87 34.83 22.70
CA GLU A 260 15.57 34.47 22.17
C GLU A 260 15.60 33.06 21.56
N GLY A 261 14.64 32.23 21.96
CA GLY A 261 14.64 30.80 21.63
C GLY A 261 15.59 29.99 22.52
N HIS A 262 15.06 28.90 23.09
CA HIS A 262 15.67 28.20 24.21
C HIS A 262 16.98 27.44 23.88
N ASP A 263 17.13 26.97 22.64
CA ASP A 263 18.27 26.14 22.22
C ASP A 263 19.11 26.81 21.13
N THR A 264 20.44 26.63 21.16
CA THR A 264 21.31 27.04 20.04
C THR A 264 20.87 26.35 18.75
N PRO A 265 20.66 27.08 17.63
CA PRO A 265 20.21 26.47 16.39
C PRO A 265 21.25 25.50 15.84
N ILE A 266 20.80 24.40 15.23
CA ILE A 266 21.67 23.38 14.64
C ILE A 266 21.58 23.47 13.12
N CYS A 267 22.72 23.49 12.45
CA CYS A 267 22.80 23.40 10.99
C CYS A 267 22.69 21.93 10.57
N THR A 268 21.63 21.60 9.85
CA THR A 268 21.42 20.28 9.22
C THR A 268 21.67 20.38 7.72
N ARG A 269 22.07 19.28 7.07
CA ARG A 269 22.23 19.30 5.60
C ARG A 269 20.93 19.72 4.92
N MET A 270 21.05 20.49 3.84
CA MET A 270 19.93 20.82 2.95
C MET A 270 19.30 19.55 2.40
N THR A 271 17.97 19.53 2.33
CA THR A 271 17.21 18.37 1.88
C THR A 271 16.51 18.66 0.56
N CYS A 272 16.62 17.73 -0.39
CA CYS A 272 15.87 17.85 -1.64
C CYS A 272 14.46 17.30 -1.47
N LYS A 273 13.51 17.88 -2.22
CA LYS A 273 12.14 17.38 -2.28
C LYS A 273 12.14 15.93 -2.75
N ASN A 274 11.42 15.08 -2.03
CA ASN A 274 11.20 13.69 -2.43
C ASN A 274 10.54 13.62 -3.81
N LEU A 275 11.16 12.85 -4.71
CA LEU A 275 10.63 12.55 -6.03
C LEU A 275 9.86 11.24 -5.99
N LEU A 276 8.77 11.18 -6.75
CA LEU A 276 7.99 9.95 -6.95
C LEU A 276 8.54 9.19 -8.16
N ALA A 277 8.44 7.85 -8.14
CA ALA A 277 8.78 7.02 -9.28
C ALA A 277 7.96 7.40 -10.52
N PRO A 278 8.56 7.52 -11.71
CA PRO A 278 7.85 7.86 -12.94
C PRO A 278 6.80 6.78 -13.26
N GLU A 279 5.73 7.16 -13.94
CA GLU A 279 4.73 6.17 -14.39
C GLU A 279 5.41 5.12 -15.27
N ASN A 280 5.15 3.84 -14.99
CA ASN A 280 5.83 2.70 -15.62
C ASN A 280 7.35 2.66 -15.39
N GLY A 281 7.82 3.12 -14.23
CA GLY A 281 9.20 3.00 -13.78
C GLY A 281 9.34 2.97 -12.26
N ASP A 282 10.59 2.93 -11.79
CA ASP A 282 10.98 2.81 -10.39
C ASP A 282 12.18 3.72 -10.07
N ILE A 283 12.44 3.95 -8.78
CA ILE A 283 13.59 4.73 -8.28
C ILE A 283 14.40 3.87 -7.31
N GLU A 284 15.70 3.77 -7.56
CA GLU A 284 16.65 3.16 -6.64
C GLU A 284 17.52 4.23 -5.96
N TYR A 285 17.70 4.10 -4.65
CA TYR A 285 18.47 5.03 -3.83
C TYR A 285 19.93 4.56 -3.79
N ILE A 286 20.83 5.36 -4.35
CA ILE A 286 22.27 5.07 -4.30
C ILE A 286 22.79 5.59 -2.97
N LEU A 287 22.72 4.75 -1.93
CA LEU A 287 23.24 5.05 -0.60
C LEU A 287 24.69 4.55 -0.47
N GLU A 288 25.56 5.38 0.09
CA GLU A 288 26.85 4.91 0.61
C GLU A 288 26.61 4.01 1.84
N GLU A 289 27.39 2.93 1.98
CA GLU A 289 27.13 1.78 2.87
C GLU A 289 26.95 2.10 4.39
N ASN A 290 27.09 3.36 4.82
CA ASN A 290 27.11 3.78 6.23
C ASN A 290 25.94 4.69 6.70
N GLU A 291 24.95 5.04 5.88
CA GLU A 291 23.84 5.94 6.29
C GLU A 291 22.46 5.29 6.11
N ARG A 292 22.12 4.33 6.98
CA ARG A 292 20.91 3.48 6.88
C ARG A 292 19.73 3.91 7.77
N ASP A 293 19.74 5.10 8.35
CA ASP A 293 18.77 5.43 9.42
C ASP A 293 17.58 6.34 9.04
N ASP A 294 17.48 6.93 7.84
CA ASP A 294 16.23 7.60 7.37
C ASP A 294 16.14 7.70 5.83
N ILE A 295 15.44 6.75 5.19
CA ILE A 295 15.37 6.58 3.71
C ILE A 295 14.39 7.59 3.06
N THR A 296 13.83 8.53 3.82
CA THR A 296 12.75 9.43 3.37
C THR A 296 13.17 10.88 3.18
N ILE A 297 14.43 11.23 3.44
CA ILE A 297 14.92 12.62 3.32
C ILE A 297 16.29 12.61 2.64
N LEU A 298 16.33 12.97 1.36
CA LEU A 298 17.56 12.99 0.55
C LEU A 298 18.36 14.26 0.82
N GLN A 299 19.56 14.10 1.36
CA GLN A 299 20.47 15.19 1.71
C GLN A 299 21.35 15.59 0.52
N ALA A 300 21.81 16.84 0.52
CA ALA A 300 22.76 17.34 -0.48
C ALA A 300 23.97 16.40 -0.65
N GLY A 301 24.23 16.04 -1.91
CA GLY A 301 25.27 15.09 -2.34
C GLY A 301 24.75 13.66 -2.63
N GLN A 302 23.55 13.29 -2.20
CA GLN A 302 22.99 11.96 -2.47
C GLN A 302 22.37 11.86 -3.88
N GLN A 303 22.39 10.65 -4.45
CA GLN A 303 21.97 10.38 -5.83
C GLN A 303 20.84 9.35 -5.92
N LEU A 304 19.93 9.53 -6.87
CA LEU A 304 18.85 8.61 -7.24
C LEU A 304 19.10 8.02 -8.63
N GLU A 305 18.81 6.73 -8.81
CA GLU A 305 18.75 6.08 -10.13
C GLU A 305 17.29 5.86 -10.54
N PHE A 306 16.93 6.28 -11.76
CA PHE A 306 15.63 6.04 -12.35
C PHE A 306 15.67 4.85 -13.32
N LYS A 307 14.70 3.94 -13.15
CA LYS A 307 14.53 2.74 -13.99
C LYS A 307 13.15 2.73 -14.62
N CYS A 308 13.04 2.15 -15.82
CA CYS A 308 11.74 1.94 -16.47
C CYS A 308 11.37 0.46 -16.48
N ASN A 309 10.07 0.19 -16.41
CA ASN A 309 9.52 -1.15 -16.56
C ASN A 309 9.79 -1.68 -17.98
N PRO A 310 9.81 -3.01 -18.18
CA PRO A 310 9.95 -3.61 -19.51
C PRO A 310 8.93 -3.04 -20.51
N GLY A 311 9.38 -2.73 -21.72
CA GLY A 311 8.57 -2.08 -22.78
C GLY A 311 8.62 -0.55 -22.78
N TYR A 312 9.28 0.06 -21.80
CA TYR A 312 9.48 1.51 -21.71
C TYR A 312 10.97 1.86 -21.71
N ARG A 313 11.33 2.98 -22.33
CA ARG A 313 12.67 3.57 -22.25
C ARG A 313 12.63 4.87 -21.46
N LEU A 314 13.72 5.15 -20.75
CA LEU A 314 13.87 6.39 -20.00
C LEU A 314 14.11 7.57 -20.97
N LYS A 315 13.33 8.63 -20.80
CA LYS A 315 13.51 9.93 -21.44
C LYS A 315 13.91 10.94 -20.36
N GLY A 316 15.18 11.35 -20.39
CA GLY A 316 15.79 12.22 -19.39
C GLY A 316 17.03 11.55 -18.79
N GLU A 317 17.58 12.16 -17.74
CA GLU A 317 18.77 11.64 -17.08
C GLU A 317 18.45 10.43 -16.21
N ARG A 318 19.35 9.44 -16.23
CA ARG A 318 19.23 8.22 -15.42
C ARG A 318 19.50 8.48 -13.95
N TYR A 319 20.44 9.37 -13.66
CA TYR A 319 20.88 9.65 -12.31
C TYR A 319 20.61 11.12 -11.98
N LEU A 320 19.94 11.38 -10.85
CA LEU A 320 19.67 12.73 -10.35
C LEU A 320 20.40 12.92 -9.02
N THR A 321 21.09 14.04 -8.87
CA THR A 321 21.89 14.38 -7.68
C THR A 321 21.26 15.55 -6.93
N CYS A 322 21.11 15.41 -5.61
CA CYS A 322 20.63 16.49 -4.77
C CYS A 322 21.72 17.56 -4.61
N LEU A 323 21.49 18.77 -5.14
CA LEU A 323 22.46 19.86 -5.04
C LEU A 323 22.45 20.49 -3.64
N GLU A 324 23.54 21.18 -3.30
CA GLU A 324 23.65 21.99 -2.07
C GLU A 324 22.59 23.10 -1.96
N THR A 325 21.89 23.41 -3.05
CA THR A 325 20.78 24.35 -3.09
C THR A 325 19.45 23.77 -2.61
N GLY A 326 19.34 22.45 -2.42
CA GLY A 326 18.08 21.75 -2.14
C GLY A 326 17.24 21.46 -3.40
N ILE A 327 17.81 21.67 -4.59
CA ILE A 327 17.18 21.41 -5.89
C ILE A 327 17.92 20.27 -6.59
N TRP A 328 17.22 19.48 -7.38
CA TRP A 328 17.81 18.44 -8.22
C TRP A 328 18.58 19.06 -9.40
N ASP A 329 19.72 18.46 -9.76
CA ASP A 329 20.55 18.86 -10.90
C ASP A 329 19.83 18.80 -12.25
N TYR A 330 18.90 17.85 -12.40
CA TYR A 330 18.06 17.68 -13.57
C TYR A 330 16.56 17.57 -13.21
N GLU A 331 15.71 17.82 -14.19
CA GLU A 331 14.27 17.56 -14.06
C GLU A 331 13.98 16.06 -14.00
N ARG A 332 12.87 15.70 -13.33
CA ARG A 332 12.44 14.31 -13.17
C ARG A 332 12.24 13.64 -14.56
N PRO A 333 12.89 12.50 -14.83
CA PRO A 333 12.78 11.80 -16.11
C PRO A 333 11.45 11.03 -16.23
N SER A 334 11.07 10.66 -17.47
CA SER A 334 9.81 9.95 -17.76
C SER A 334 10.06 8.66 -18.54
N CYS A 335 9.26 7.63 -18.29
CA CYS A 335 9.30 6.38 -19.05
C CYS A 335 8.33 6.46 -20.24
N ILE A 336 8.86 6.37 -21.46
CA ILE A 336 8.07 6.40 -22.70
C ILE A 336 8.05 5.02 -23.35
N LEU A 337 6.95 4.65 -24.00
CA LEU A 337 6.86 3.38 -24.74
C LEU A 337 8.01 3.28 -25.77
N TYR A 338 8.60 2.09 -25.83
CA TYR A 338 9.68 1.76 -26.75
C TYR A 338 9.38 0.48 -27.53
N GLY A 339 9.93 0.38 -28.74
CA GLY A 339 9.42 -0.56 -29.74
C GLY A 339 10.38 -0.92 -30.88
N CYS A 340 10.03 -1.97 -31.63
CA CYS A 340 10.77 -2.47 -32.79
C CYS A 340 10.48 -1.67 -34.08
N ALA A 341 11.46 -1.65 -34.99
CA ALA A 341 11.31 -1.04 -36.31
C ALA A 341 10.37 -1.87 -37.23
N PRO A 342 9.75 -1.27 -38.25
CA PRO A 342 8.85 -1.98 -39.16
C PRO A 342 9.47 -3.21 -39.84
N PRO A 343 8.73 -4.34 -39.89
CA PRO A 343 9.20 -5.57 -40.55
C PRO A 343 9.34 -5.42 -42.07
N LYS A 344 10.29 -6.16 -42.67
CA LYS A 344 10.56 -6.13 -44.13
C LYS A 344 9.50 -6.93 -44.91
N LYS A 345 9.11 -6.45 -46.09
CA LYS A 345 8.14 -7.12 -47.00
C LYS A 345 8.74 -8.38 -47.65
N ILE A 346 7.93 -9.43 -47.84
CA ILE A 346 8.31 -10.72 -48.46
C ILE A 346 7.70 -10.85 -49.87
N LYS A 347 8.40 -11.50 -50.82
CA LYS A 347 7.89 -11.75 -52.18
C LYS A 347 6.97 -12.99 -52.20
N HIS A 348 5.83 -12.89 -52.91
CA HIS A 348 4.79 -13.93 -52.95
C HIS A 348 4.26 -14.31 -51.55
N GLY A 349 4.24 -13.35 -50.63
CA GLY A 349 3.74 -13.49 -49.26
C GLY A 349 3.27 -12.14 -48.70
N TYR A 350 2.58 -12.18 -47.56
CA TYR A 350 2.09 -11.00 -46.84
C TYR A 350 2.42 -11.09 -45.34
N VAL A 351 2.38 -9.92 -44.68
CA VAL A 351 2.60 -9.75 -43.24
C VAL A 351 1.25 -9.47 -42.60
N ALA A 352 0.90 -10.17 -41.51
CA ALA A 352 -0.30 -9.87 -40.72
C ALA A 352 0.07 -9.70 -39.24
N PHE A 353 -0.72 -8.90 -38.52
CA PHE A 353 -0.52 -8.65 -37.10
C PHE A 353 -1.50 -9.46 -36.28
N ALA A 354 -1.00 -10.14 -35.28
CA ALA A 354 -1.83 -10.70 -34.23
C ALA A 354 -1.75 -9.77 -33.02
N ASN A 355 -2.59 -8.71 -32.94
CA ASN A 355 -3.25 -8.39 -31.66
C ASN A 355 -4.27 -7.23 -31.58
N SER A 356 -5.21 -7.50 -30.66
CA SER A 356 -5.85 -6.65 -29.63
C SER A 356 -6.66 -5.40 -29.99
N ASP A 357 -7.98 -5.54 -29.91
CA ASP A 357 -8.80 -4.66 -29.07
C ASP A 357 -9.71 -5.52 -28.19
N LYS A 358 -9.54 -5.42 -26.86
CA LYS A 358 -10.58 -5.73 -25.89
C LYS A 358 -11.46 -4.48 -25.78
N SER A 359 -12.50 -4.36 -26.61
CA SER A 359 -13.73 -3.64 -26.29
C SER A 359 -14.78 -3.81 -27.39
N SER A 360 -15.86 -4.53 -27.06
CA SER A 360 -17.13 -4.68 -27.78
C SER A 360 -17.15 -5.47 -29.10
N ASN A 361 -17.99 -6.51 -29.11
CA ASN A 361 -18.49 -7.30 -30.24
C ASN A 361 -17.49 -8.08 -31.10
N ARG A 362 -17.51 -9.40 -30.94
CA ARG A 362 -17.08 -10.36 -31.96
C ARG A 362 -17.98 -10.21 -33.20
N THR A 363 -17.52 -9.42 -34.16
CA THR A 363 -17.67 -9.77 -35.58
C THR A 363 -16.30 -10.20 -36.06
N SER A 364 -16.16 -11.48 -36.39
CA SER A 364 -15.11 -11.97 -37.27
C SER A 364 -15.23 -11.20 -38.58
N VAL A 365 -14.42 -10.16 -38.76
CA VAL A 365 -14.25 -9.55 -40.07
C VAL A 365 -13.46 -10.54 -40.91
N HIS A 366 -14.18 -11.32 -41.72
CA HIS A 366 -13.62 -11.86 -42.94
C HIS A 366 -13.10 -10.68 -43.77
N LEU A 367 -11.78 -10.46 -43.75
CA LEU A 367 -11.15 -9.68 -44.82
C LEU A 367 -11.20 -10.57 -46.07
N ALA A 368 -11.85 -10.01 -47.07
CA ALA A 368 -12.41 -10.64 -48.24
C ALA A 368 -11.38 -11.34 -49.13
N GLY A 369 -11.92 -12.05 -50.13
CA GLY A 369 -11.17 -12.56 -51.28
C GLY A 369 -10.36 -11.48 -52.02
N PRO A 370 -9.67 -11.89 -53.10
CA PRO A 370 -8.55 -11.18 -53.66
C PRO A 370 -8.98 -9.86 -54.27
N GLU A 371 -8.15 -8.84 -54.07
CA GLU A 371 -8.28 -7.47 -54.58
C GLU A 371 -9.20 -6.55 -53.74
N GLU A 372 -8.63 -5.40 -53.34
CA GLU A 372 -9.25 -4.31 -52.57
C GLU A 372 -9.37 -4.49 -51.04
N ASN A 373 -8.23 -4.30 -50.36
CA ASN A 373 -8.09 -3.44 -49.17
C ASN A 373 -6.60 -3.35 -48.78
N THR A 374 -5.81 -2.61 -49.55
CA THR A 374 -4.49 -2.16 -49.12
C THR A 374 -4.65 -1.01 -48.14
N ILE A 375 -4.91 -1.31 -46.86
CA ILE A 375 -4.75 -0.35 -45.77
C ILE A 375 -4.07 -1.09 -44.62
N ASP A 376 -2.74 -1.06 -44.57
CA ASP A 376 -2.08 -0.10 -43.68
C ASP A 376 -0.61 -0.01 -44.12
N ASP A 377 -0.10 1.21 -44.18
CA ASP A 377 1.28 1.45 -44.55
C ASP A 377 2.14 0.94 -43.38
N LEU A 378 2.63 -0.31 -43.47
CA LEU A 378 3.42 -1.02 -42.43
C LEU A 378 4.53 -0.16 -41.79
N ALA A 379 4.96 0.90 -42.48
CA ALA A 379 5.92 1.90 -42.04
C ALA A 379 5.40 2.95 -41.03
N LYS A 380 4.08 3.12 -40.84
CA LYS A 380 3.48 4.12 -39.93
C LYS A 380 3.13 3.59 -38.55
N ARG A 381 3.10 2.26 -38.36
CA ARG A 381 2.78 1.62 -37.08
C ARG A 381 4.02 1.49 -36.20
N THR A 382 3.86 1.75 -34.91
CA THR A 382 4.89 1.55 -33.88
C THR A 382 4.68 0.17 -33.24
N TYR A 383 5.69 -0.69 -33.28
CA TYR A 383 5.65 -2.06 -32.74
C TYR A 383 6.21 -2.07 -31.32
N HIS A 384 5.46 -2.48 -30.32
CA HIS A 384 5.88 -2.43 -28.91
C HIS A 384 6.54 -3.74 -28.46
N TYR A 385 7.14 -3.71 -27.28
CA TYR A 385 7.68 -4.91 -26.64
C TYR A 385 6.61 -6.00 -26.52
N ASP A 386 6.98 -7.23 -26.88
CA ASP A 386 6.11 -8.41 -26.93
C ASP A 386 5.09 -8.47 -28.08
N ASP A 387 5.04 -7.46 -28.96
CA ASP A 387 4.23 -7.54 -30.18
C ASP A 387 4.70 -8.71 -31.07
N VAL A 388 3.74 -9.45 -31.60
CA VAL A 388 3.97 -10.59 -32.49
C VAL A 388 3.46 -10.28 -33.90
N VAL A 389 4.28 -10.57 -34.90
CA VAL A 389 3.98 -10.35 -36.31
C VAL A 389 4.08 -11.66 -37.06
N GLY A 390 3.00 -12.07 -37.71
CA GLY A 390 2.91 -13.26 -38.54
C GLY A 390 3.25 -12.96 -40.00
N PHE A 391 3.92 -13.91 -40.65
CA PHE A 391 4.25 -13.89 -42.07
C PHE A 391 3.68 -15.11 -42.77
N TYR A 392 3.09 -14.91 -43.95
CA TYR A 392 2.36 -15.93 -44.69
C TYR A 392 2.73 -15.93 -46.17
N CYS A 393 2.87 -17.10 -46.80
CA CYS A 393 2.99 -17.22 -48.25
C CYS A 393 1.62 -17.13 -48.95
N HIS A 394 1.60 -16.60 -50.17
CA HIS A 394 0.40 -16.60 -51.04
C HIS A 394 -0.01 -18.03 -51.41
N ARG A 395 -1.29 -18.22 -51.75
CA ARG A 395 -1.83 -19.53 -52.19
C ARG A 395 -0.99 -20.11 -53.33
N GLY A 396 -0.65 -21.40 -53.24
CA GLY A 396 0.20 -22.11 -54.20
C GLY A 396 1.70 -22.11 -53.88
N TYR A 397 2.13 -21.40 -52.84
CA TYR A 397 3.52 -21.32 -52.38
C TYR A 397 3.72 -21.90 -50.96
N LYS A 398 4.95 -22.27 -50.58
CA LYS A 398 5.38 -22.74 -49.25
C LYS A 398 6.74 -22.16 -48.87
N PHE A 399 7.07 -22.05 -47.58
CA PHE A 399 8.41 -21.63 -47.17
C PHE A 399 9.49 -22.65 -47.59
N HIS A 400 10.63 -22.15 -48.05
CA HIS A 400 11.75 -22.95 -48.50
C HIS A 400 12.35 -23.74 -47.32
N GLY A 401 12.39 -25.08 -47.43
CA GLY A 401 12.95 -25.97 -46.40
C GLY A 401 11.95 -26.60 -45.43
N SER A 402 10.65 -26.32 -45.54
CA SER A 402 9.60 -26.96 -44.72
C SER A 402 9.49 -28.45 -45.05
N ARG A 403 9.93 -29.33 -44.14
CA ARG A 403 9.90 -30.81 -44.30
C ARG A 403 8.56 -31.47 -43.90
N GLY A 404 7.50 -30.70 -43.71
CA GLY A 404 6.16 -31.21 -43.40
C GLY A 404 5.07 -30.22 -43.80
N LEU A 405 3.87 -30.74 -44.05
CA LEU A 405 2.64 -29.96 -44.16
C LEU A 405 2.51 -29.06 -42.92
N GLU A 406 2.09 -27.80 -43.10
CA GLU A 406 1.62 -26.85 -42.06
C GLU A 406 2.54 -25.75 -41.48
N SER A 407 3.79 -25.49 -41.92
CA SER A 407 4.40 -24.18 -41.56
C SER A 407 3.96 -23.10 -42.56
N THR A 408 2.69 -22.71 -42.58
CA THR A 408 2.21 -21.58 -43.40
C THR A 408 2.38 -20.22 -42.73
N GLU A 409 2.83 -20.23 -41.49
CA GLU A 409 2.94 -19.07 -40.62
C GLU A 409 4.33 -19.05 -39.97
N PHE A 410 4.99 -17.90 -40.03
CA PHE A 410 6.23 -17.64 -39.32
C PHE A 410 6.06 -16.38 -38.49
N GLU A 411 6.31 -16.45 -37.18
CA GLU A 411 6.11 -15.34 -36.27
C GLU A 411 7.45 -14.73 -35.84
N LEU A 412 7.50 -13.40 -35.79
CA LEU A 412 8.57 -12.67 -35.12
C LEU A 412 8.01 -11.96 -33.90
N ARG A 413 8.74 -12.02 -32.78
CA ARG A 413 8.41 -11.31 -31.54
C ARG A 413 9.35 -10.13 -31.33
N CYS A 414 8.81 -8.98 -30.92
CA CYS A 414 9.60 -7.81 -30.60
C CYS A 414 10.29 -7.95 -29.24
N SER A 415 11.62 -7.92 -29.23
CA SER A 415 12.43 -8.02 -27.99
C SER A 415 12.46 -6.73 -27.19
N ALA A 416 12.85 -6.84 -25.91
CA ALA A 416 13.06 -5.69 -25.02
C ALA A 416 14.14 -4.72 -25.51
N ASN A 417 15.03 -5.15 -26.40
CA ASN A 417 16.10 -4.34 -26.98
C ASN A 417 15.68 -3.63 -28.28
N GLY A 418 14.41 -3.72 -28.69
CA GLY A 418 13.90 -3.07 -29.91
C GLY A 418 14.28 -3.78 -31.21
N SER A 419 14.60 -5.08 -31.15
CA SER A 419 14.92 -5.91 -32.32
C SER A 419 14.00 -7.14 -32.43
N TRP A 420 13.73 -7.60 -33.66
CA TRP A 420 12.92 -8.80 -33.91
C TRP A 420 13.72 -10.07 -33.62
N ILE A 421 13.11 -11.01 -32.88
CA ILE A 421 13.71 -12.31 -32.56
C ILE A 421 13.39 -13.29 -33.69
N GLY A 422 14.37 -13.62 -34.55
CA GLY A 422 14.26 -14.61 -35.63
C GLY A 422 14.50 -14.05 -37.05
N PHE A 423 14.38 -14.90 -38.08
CA PHE A 423 14.47 -14.53 -39.51
C PHE A 423 13.44 -15.31 -40.35
N VAL A 424 12.83 -14.67 -41.35
CA VAL A 424 11.76 -15.29 -42.17
C VAL A 424 12.32 -15.91 -43.48
N PRO A 425 12.00 -17.16 -43.84
CA PRO A 425 12.40 -17.81 -45.10
C PRO A 425 11.66 -17.32 -46.37
N ASP A 426 12.13 -17.71 -47.57
CA ASP A 426 11.51 -17.38 -48.87
C ASP A 426 10.36 -18.34 -49.29
N CYS A 427 9.41 -17.90 -50.12
CA CYS A 427 8.27 -18.70 -50.61
C CYS A 427 8.52 -19.37 -52.00
N VAL A 428 8.21 -20.68 -52.16
CA VAL A 428 8.41 -21.52 -53.38
C VAL A 428 7.14 -22.31 -53.80
N PRO A 429 6.90 -22.68 -55.11
CA PRO A 429 5.64 -23.28 -55.61
C PRO A 429 5.43 -24.79 -55.30
N ARG A 430 4.19 -25.32 -55.49
CA ARG A 430 3.72 -26.71 -55.16
C ARG A 430 3.21 -27.52 -56.41
N VAL A 431 3.57 -28.82 -56.62
CA VAL A 431 3.27 -29.71 -57.82
C VAL A 431 2.82 -31.18 -57.46
N CYS A 432 1.87 -31.83 -58.20
CA CYS A 432 1.22 -33.16 -57.89
C CYS A 432 1.69 -34.42 -58.70
N PRO A 433 1.45 -35.68 -58.21
CA PRO A 433 1.78 -36.97 -58.88
C PRO A 433 0.76 -37.44 -59.96
N TRP A 434 0.86 -38.67 -60.52
CA TRP A 434 -0.07 -39.23 -61.57
C TRP A 434 -1.28 -39.98 -60.95
N PRO A 435 -2.52 -40.01 -61.51
CA PRO A 435 -3.72 -40.62 -60.89
C PRO A 435 -3.80 -42.17 -60.93
N ASP A 436 -4.48 -42.78 -59.94
CA ASP A 436 -4.71 -44.24 -59.75
C ASP A 436 -6.03 -44.80 -60.37
N ARG A 437 -6.20 -46.14 -60.46
CA ARG A 437 -7.36 -46.84 -61.10
C ARG A 437 -8.56 -47.06 -60.13
N VAL A 438 -9.82 -46.99 -60.62
CA VAL A 438 -11.09 -47.19 -59.84
C VAL A 438 -11.98 -48.34 -60.40
N GLU A 439 -12.56 -49.20 -59.53
CA GLU A 439 -13.45 -50.32 -59.91
C GLU A 439 -14.91 -49.90 -60.19
N ASN A 440 -15.57 -50.53 -61.17
CA ASN A 440 -16.95 -50.22 -61.62
C ASN A 440 -17.14 -48.74 -62.06
N ALA A 441 -16.08 -48.10 -62.58
CA ALA A 441 -16.05 -46.70 -63.05
C ALA A 441 -14.99 -46.38 -64.17
N ARG A 442 -15.01 -45.17 -64.78
CA ARG A 442 -14.10 -44.66 -65.86
C ARG A 442 -13.58 -43.21 -65.63
N ILE A 443 -12.36 -42.81 -66.07
CA ILE A 443 -11.65 -41.52 -65.71
C ILE A 443 -11.18 -40.62 -66.89
N PHE A 444 -11.34 -39.28 -66.81
CA PHE A 444 -10.99 -38.30 -67.87
C PHE A 444 -10.24 -37.03 -67.36
N LEU A 445 -9.35 -36.39 -68.13
CA LEU A 445 -8.73 -35.07 -67.86
C LEU A 445 -9.51 -33.93 -68.52
N ARG A 446 -9.75 -32.84 -67.78
CA ARG A 446 -10.51 -31.67 -68.25
C ARG A 446 -9.57 -30.51 -68.64
N LYS A 447 -9.62 -30.08 -69.91
CA LYS A 447 -8.87 -28.91 -70.40
C LYS A 447 -9.64 -27.59 -70.19
N GLY A 448 -8.93 -26.45 -70.22
CA GLY A 448 -9.51 -25.12 -70.02
C GLY A 448 -10.58 -24.68 -71.03
N ASP A 449 -10.74 -25.42 -72.14
CA ASP A 449 -11.79 -25.26 -73.15
C ASP A 449 -13.01 -26.20 -72.93
N ASN A 450 -13.06 -26.88 -71.77
CA ASN A 450 -14.12 -27.79 -71.34
C ASN A 450 -14.23 -29.10 -72.14
N THR A 451 -13.23 -29.43 -72.95
CA THR A 451 -13.08 -30.75 -73.59
C THR A 451 -12.46 -31.75 -72.62
N THR A 452 -12.85 -33.03 -72.74
CA THR A 452 -12.31 -34.12 -71.90
C THR A 452 -11.43 -35.07 -72.72
N ILE A 453 -10.27 -35.44 -72.18
CA ILE A 453 -9.35 -36.43 -72.77
C ILE A 453 -9.32 -37.64 -71.83
N GLU A 454 -9.63 -38.83 -72.34
CA GLU A 454 -9.54 -40.05 -71.53
C GLU A 454 -8.09 -40.34 -71.15
N ILE A 455 -7.84 -40.60 -69.87
CA ILE A 455 -6.49 -40.88 -69.37
C ILE A 455 -6.26 -42.39 -69.51
N PRO A 456 -5.29 -42.85 -70.35
CA PRO A 456 -5.06 -44.27 -70.56
C PRO A 456 -4.51 -44.95 -69.30
N VAL A 457 -5.01 -46.15 -68.99
CA VAL A 457 -4.57 -46.96 -67.84
C VAL A 457 -3.14 -47.46 -68.10
N LYS A 458 -2.18 -47.15 -67.21
CA LYS A 458 -0.82 -47.74 -67.27
C LYS A 458 -0.93 -49.26 -67.22
N ARG A 459 -0.37 -49.98 -68.21
CA ARG A 459 -0.16 -51.44 -68.13
C ARG A 459 0.98 -51.74 -67.14
N ASP A 460 0.74 -52.72 -66.28
CA ASP A 460 1.69 -53.26 -65.29
C ASP A 460 2.95 -53.86 -65.98
N PRO A 461 4.20 -53.54 -65.56
CA PRO A 461 5.41 -54.05 -66.20
C PRO A 461 5.78 -55.51 -65.87
N THR A 462 4.93 -56.31 -65.22
CA THR A 462 5.36 -57.58 -64.59
C THR A 462 4.75 -58.89 -65.13
N SER A 463 4.17 -58.92 -66.33
CA SER A 463 3.67 -60.16 -66.94
C SER A 463 4.67 -60.78 -67.93
N GLU A 464 5.37 -61.85 -67.50
CA GLU A 464 6.10 -62.77 -68.38
C GLU A 464 5.13 -63.78 -69.05
N SER A 465 5.39 -64.03 -70.33
CA SER A 465 4.91 -65.14 -71.18
C SER A 465 3.55 -65.01 -71.88
N LEU A 466 3.59 -64.83 -73.22
CA LEU A 466 3.32 -65.85 -74.24
C LEU A 466 3.15 -65.19 -75.62
N ALA A 467 3.95 -65.64 -76.58
CA ALA A 467 3.94 -65.19 -77.96
C ALA A 467 2.73 -65.76 -78.72
N VAL A 468 2.00 -64.94 -79.49
CA VAL A 468 1.42 -65.32 -80.80
C VAL A 468 1.27 -64.07 -81.69
N ASP A 469 1.99 -64.16 -82.81
CA ASP A 469 1.76 -63.69 -84.18
C ASP A 469 1.18 -62.30 -84.52
N ARG A 470 1.99 -61.59 -85.30
CA ARG A 470 1.60 -60.42 -86.10
C ARG A 470 0.81 -60.90 -87.30
N THR A 471 -0.48 -60.56 -87.41
CA THR A 471 -1.06 -60.20 -88.71
C THR A 471 -2.28 -59.32 -88.55
N THR A 472 -2.29 -58.25 -89.37
CA THR A 472 -3.43 -57.41 -89.75
C THR A 472 -4.07 -56.52 -88.67
N ALA A 473 -3.73 -55.22 -88.74
CA ALA A 473 -4.66 -54.11 -88.97
C ALA A 473 -4.34 -52.86 -88.12
N ARG A 474 -3.88 -51.83 -88.84
CA ARG A 474 -4.16 -50.39 -88.65
C ARG A 474 -3.61 -49.74 -87.37
N ASP A 475 -2.42 -49.18 -87.56
CA ASP A 475 -2.07 -47.78 -87.24
C ASP A 475 -3.27 -46.95 -86.75
N ASN A 476 -3.27 -46.56 -85.46
CA ASN A 476 -3.80 -45.29 -84.92
C ASN A 476 -3.98 -45.20 -83.37
N GLU A 477 -3.43 -46.10 -82.55
CA GLU A 477 -3.51 -45.93 -81.07
C GLU A 477 -2.18 -45.59 -80.37
N ASP A 478 -1.03 -45.73 -81.05
CA ASP A 478 0.29 -45.52 -80.43
C ASP A 478 0.88 -44.10 -80.57
N GLU A 479 0.17 -43.15 -81.20
CA GLU A 479 0.61 -41.74 -81.26
C GLU A 479 0.07 -40.84 -80.13
N VAL A 480 -1.01 -41.21 -79.45
CA VAL A 480 -1.59 -40.38 -78.36
C VAL A 480 -0.82 -40.52 -77.04
N ALA A 481 -0.02 -41.58 -76.87
CA ALA A 481 0.71 -41.86 -75.64
C ALA A 481 2.03 -41.08 -75.44
N LYS A 482 2.40 -40.16 -76.36
CA LYS A 482 3.67 -39.40 -76.31
C LYS A 482 3.53 -37.91 -75.95
N GLU A 483 2.35 -37.40 -75.61
CA GLU A 483 2.10 -35.94 -75.46
C GLU A 483 1.79 -35.42 -74.05
N ILE A 484 1.96 -36.22 -72.96
CA ILE A 484 1.65 -35.75 -71.59
C ILE A 484 2.89 -35.84 -70.69
N SER A 485 3.46 -34.67 -70.33
CA SER A 485 4.58 -34.48 -69.38
C SER A 485 4.09 -34.34 -67.92
N PRO A 486 4.81 -34.85 -66.89
CA PRO A 486 4.43 -34.72 -65.48
C PRO A 486 4.31 -33.28 -64.95
N GLU A 487 4.95 -32.31 -65.61
CA GLU A 487 4.96 -30.89 -65.21
C GLU A 487 3.61 -30.17 -65.46
N ILE A 488 2.63 -30.86 -66.06
CA ILE A 488 1.28 -30.34 -66.35
C ILE A 488 0.38 -30.35 -65.10
N PHE A 489 0.70 -31.15 -64.07
CA PHE A 489 -0.11 -31.30 -62.85
C PHE A 489 0.29 -30.30 -61.76
N VAL A 490 0.23 -29.01 -62.08
CA VAL A 490 0.38 -27.91 -61.11
C VAL A 490 -0.93 -27.69 -60.34
N SER A 491 -0.84 -27.09 -59.15
CA SER A 491 -2.01 -26.83 -58.30
C SER A 491 -3.12 -26.10 -59.08
N GLY A 492 -4.27 -26.76 -59.30
CA GLY A 492 -5.41 -26.24 -60.07
C GLY A 492 -5.91 -27.08 -61.26
N ALA A 493 -5.26 -28.18 -61.65
CA ALA A 493 -5.72 -29.07 -62.74
C ALA A 493 -6.87 -30.02 -62.32
N GLU A 494 -7.83 -30.36 -63.21
CA GLU A 494 -9.04 -31.18 -62.92
C GLU A 494 -9.21 -32.48 -63.77
N ILE A 495 -9.69 -33.59 -63.16
CA ILE A 495 -9.97 -34.93 -63.76
C ILE A 495 -11.37 -35.46 -63.34
N VAL A 496 -12.06 -36.41 -64.02
CA VAL A 496 -13.53 -36.74 -63.85
C VAL A 496 -13.89 -38.26 -63.84
N ILE A 497 -14.86 -38.75 -63.01
CA ILE A 497 -15.31 -40.17 -62.76
C ILE A 497 -16.86 -40.42 -62.91
N VAL A 498 -17.30 -41.63 -63.35
CA VAL A 498 -18.75 -42.04 -63.51
C VAL A 498 -19.07 -43.53 -63.13
N CYS A 499 -20.19 -43.83 -62.40
CA CYS A 499 -20.63 -45.16 -61.81
C CYS A 499 -21.82 -45.92 -62.51
N ASP A 500 -22.01 -47.23 -62.20
CA ASP A 500 -23.07 -48.16 -62.71
C ASP A 500 -24.42 -48.21 -61.87
N PRO A 501 -25.59 -48.72 -62.36
CA PRO A 501 -26.95 -48.61 -61.72
C PRO A 501 -27.27 -49.50 -60.49
N GLY A 502 -28.12 -49.00 -59.55
CA GLY A 502 -28.44 -49.66 -58.26
C GLY A 502 -27.44 -49.35 -57.14
N TYR A 503 -26.35 -48.69 -57.54
CA TYR A 503 -25.28 -48.14 -56.74
C TYR A 503 -25.28 -46.62 -56.95
N GLN A 504 -24.95 -45.87 -55.92
CA GLN A 504 -24.69 -44.44 -56.05
C GLN A 504 -23.18 -44.21 -56.05
N LEU A 505 -22.70 -43.23 -56.83
CA LEU A 505 -21.34 -42.73 -56.71
C LEU A 505 -21.16 -42.23 -55.27
N ILE A 506 -20.20 -42.81 -54.58
CA ILE A 506 -19.77 -42.41 -53.25
C ILE A 506 -18.38 -41.82 -53.42
N GLY A 507 -18.36 -40.49 -53.51
CA GLY A 507 -17.16 -39.70 -53.71
C GLY A 507 -17.36 -38.66 -54.80
N ASP A 508 -16.29 -37.94 -55.10
CA ASP A 508 -16.35 -36.86 -56.07
C ASP A 508 -16.26 -37.40 -57.49
N SER A 509 -17.08 -36.83 -58.37
CA SER A 509 -16.98 -37.07 -59.79
C SER A 509 -15.84 -36.28 -60.42
N ILE A 510 -15.16 -35.37 -59.69
CA ILE A 510 -14.06 -34.54 -60.21
C ILE A 510 -12.91 -34.49 -59.20
N GLY A 511 -11.68 -34.78 -59.63
CA GLY A 511 -10.47 -34.65 -58.84
C GLY A 511 -9.66 -33.43 -59.22
N THR A 512 -9.14 -32.70 -58.24
CA THR A 512 -8.35 -31.47 -58.48
C THR A 512 -6.97 -31.55 -57.83
N CYS A 513 -5.91 -31.20 -58.56
CA CYS A 513 -4.57 -31.18 -57.98
C CYS A 513 -4.45 -30.03 -56.97
N THR A 514 -4.20 -30.36 -55.71
CA THR A 514 -4.10 -29.42 -54.59
C THR A 514 -2.91 -29.77 -53.70
N ASN A 515 -2.00 -28.82 -53.47
CA ASN A 515 -0.88 -28.97 -52.53
C ASN A 515 -0.07 -30.27 -52.70
N GLU A 516 0.36 -30.56 -53.93
CA GLU A 516 1.24 -31.71 -54.23
C GLU A 516 0.55 -33.10 -54.16
N THR A 517 -0.77 -33.13 -53.98
CA THR A 517 -1.58 -34.34 -54.03
C THR A 517 -2.84 -34.13 -54.87
N TRP A 518 -3.36 -35.17 -55.52
CA TRP A 518 -4.72 -35.10 -56.04
C TRP A 518 -5.70 -34.95 -54.88
N SER A 519 -6.81 -34.25 -55.12
CA SER A 519 -7.83 -34.06 -54.09
C SER A 519 -8.15 -35.40 -53.45
N SER A 520 -8.05 -35.46 -52.13
CA SER A 520 -8.20 -36.69 -51.35
C SER A 520 -9.54 -37.38 -51.60
N THR A 521 -10.56 -36.62 -51.99
CA THR A 521 -11.91 -37.09 -52.34
C THR A 521 -11.96 -37.89 -53.64
N PHE A 522 -11.07 -37.59 -54.59
CA PHE A 522 -10.95 -38.31 -55.85
C PHE A 522 -10.29 -39.68 -55.68
N LEU A 523 -9.34 -39.79 -54.75
CA LEU A 523 -8.69 -41.06 -54.40
C LEU A 523 -9.62 -42.05 -53.65
N ALA A 524 -10.79 -41.59 -53.19
CA ALA A 524 -11.75 -42.36 -52.41
C ALA A 524 -13.06 -42.68 -53.15
N SER A 525 -13.23 -42.20 -54.39
CA SER A 525 -14.47 -42.36 -55.15
C SER A 525 -14.72 -43.84 -55.51
N THR A 526 -15.84 -44.38 -55.04
CA THR A 526 -16.30 -45.78 -55.25
C THR A 526 -17.81 -45.79 -55.50
N CYS A 527 -18.41 -46.93 -55.84
CA CYS A 527 -19.87 -47.04 -56.09
C CYS A 527 -20.55 -48.00 -55.07
N ALA A 528 -21.61 -47.59 -54.32
CA ALA A 528 -22.24 -48.36 -53.19
C ALA A 528 -23.82 -48.27 -53.03
N PRO A 529 -24.51 -49.13 -52.23
CA PRO A 529 -26.00 -49.26 -52.10
C PRO A 529 -26.75 -48.23 -51.15
N ARG A 530 -28.12 -48.18 -51.10
CA ARG A 530 -28.99 -47.11 -50.46
C ARG A 530 -29.60 -47.41 -49.04
N ASN A 531 -29.77 -46.39 -48.15
CA ASN A 531 -30.09 -46.49 -46.68
C ASN A 531 -31.19 -45.53 -46.09
N CYS A 532 -31.81 -45.88 -44.92
CA CYS A 532 -32.62 -45.00 -44.03
C CYS A 532 -31.75 -43.96 -43.29
N SER A 533 -32.13 -42.68 -43.32
CA SER A 533 -31.31 -41.59 -42.75
C SER A 533 -31.55 -41.41 -41.24
N VAL A 534 -30.57 -41.78 -40.43
CA VAL A 534 -30.54 -41.55 -38.97
C VAL A 534 -30.65 -40.05 -38.62
N LYS A 535 -30.26 -39.15 -39.52
CA LYS A 535 -30.35 -37.68 -39.34
C LYS A 535 -31.78 -37.14 -39.35
N ASP A 536 -32.71 -37.85 -39.98
CA ASP A 536 -34.11 -37.41 -40.07
C ASP A 536 -34.97 -37.89 -38.88
N HIS A 537 -34.32 -38.43 -37.84
CA HIS A 537 -34.98 -38.93 -36.64
C HIS A 537 -35.32 -37.79 -35.64
N PRO A 538 -36.49 -37.81 -34.96
CA PRO A 538 -36.93 -36.72 -34.06
C PRO A 538 -35.94 -36.37 -32.94
N ILE A 539 -35.36 -37.38 -32.26
CA ILE A 539 -34.38 -37.16 -31.19
C ILE A 539 -33.10 -36.45 -31.69
N PHE A 540 -32.68 -36.75 -32.92
CA PHE A 540 -31.53 -36.10 -33.56
C PHE A 540 -31.84 -34.66 -33.93
N ARG A 541 -33.08 -34.39 -34.38
CA ARG A 541 -33.51 -33.03 -34.68
C ARG A 541 -33.49 -32.13 -33.43
N ILE A 542 -33.83 -32.67 -32.26
CA ILE A 542 -33.78 -31.96 -30.98
C ILE A 542 -32.34 -31.76 -30.50
N PHE A 543 -31.50 -32.82 -30.52
CA PHE A 543 -30.07 -32.68 -30.19
C PHE A 543 -29.37 -31.67 -31.10
N LYS A 544 -29.69 -31.68 -32.39
CA LYS A 544 -29.16 -30.72 -33.36
C LYS A 544 -29.71 -29.29 -33.18
N LYS A 545 -30.88 -29.13 -32.56
CA LYS A 545 -31.45 -27.81 -32.21
C LYS A 545 -30.82 -27.25 -30.94
N LEU A 546 -30.50 -28.12 -29.99
CA LEU A 546 -29.81 -27.80 -28.73
C LEU A 546 -28.29 -27.61 -28.90
N GLU A 547 -27.69 -28.07 -30.00
CA GLU A 547 -26.28 -27.85 -30.38
C GLU A 547 -25.92 -26.40 -30.78
N ASN A 548 -26.87 -25.46 -30.82
CA ASN A 548 -26.62 -24.09 -31.28
C ASN A 548 -26.29 -23.07 -30.15
N GLU A 549 -26.11 -23.51 -28.91
CA GLU A 549 -25.52 -22.73 -27.82
C GLU A 549 -24.27 -23.47 -27.34
N ASN A 550 -23.09 -22.87 -27.54
CA ASN A 550 -21.79 -23.49 -27.29
C ASN A 550 -21.69 -24.05 -25.86
N ASP A 551 -21.65 -25.38 -25.72
CA ASP A 551 -20.51 -26.17 -25.24
C ASP A 551 -20.98 -27.50 -24.64
N VAL A 552 -20.78 -28.61 -25.36
CA VAL A 552 -20.20 -29.86 -24.87
C VAL A 552 -20.20 -30.87 -26.02
N THR A 553 -18.99 -31.34 -26.26
CA THR A 553 -18.56 -32.44 -27.10
C THR A 553 -19.24 -33.77 -26.76
N SER A 554 -19.39 -34.58 -27.81
CA SER A 554 -19.64 -36.02 -27.78
C SER A 554 -21.06 -36.48 -27.41
N LEU A 555 -22.04 -36.07 -28.21
CA LEU A 555 -22.78 -37.14 -28.86
C LEU A 555 -21.89 -37.65 -29.99
N GLU A 556 -21.12 -38.71 -29.74
CA GLU A 556 -20.66 -39.56 -30.83
C GLU A 556 -21.89 -40.25 -31.41
N PHE A 557 -22.66 -39.51 -32.20
CA PHE A 557 -23.51 -40.09 -33.21
C PHE A 557 -22.61 -40.54 -34.34
N ASP A 558 -21.90 -41.60 -34.04
CA ASP A 558 -21.06 -42.31 -34.98
C ASP A 558 -22.01 -43.02 -35.94
N ASN A 559 -22.31 -42.34 -37.04
CA ASN A 559 -23.19 -42.80 -38.12
C ASN A 559 -22.78 -44.20 -38.61
N GLU A 560 -21.51 -44.59 -38.43
CA GLU A 560 -20.98 -45.90 -38.82
C GLU A 560 -21.33 -47.03 -37.86
N LYS A 561 -21.46 -46.75 -36.56
CA LYS A 561 -21.84 -47.77 -35.55
C LYS A 561 -23.29 -48.22 -35.71
N TRP A 562 -24.17 -47.34 -36.17
CA TRP A 562 -25.60 -47.59 -36.32
C TRP A 562 -25.96 -48.39 -37.58
N HIS A 563 -25.00 -48.57 -38.48
CA HIS A 563 -25.10 -49.47 -39.62
C HIS A 563 -24.34 -50.79 -39.38
N GLY A 564 -23.93 -51.07 -38.13
CA GLY A 564 -23.24 -52.26 -37.60
C GLY A 564 -24.19 -53.30 -36.93
N ALA A 565 -23.75 -54.54 -36.73
CA ALA A 565 -24.58 -55.67 -36.23
C ALA A 565 -24.31 -55.89 -34.74
N ALA A 566 -24.23 -54.81 -34.00
CA ALA A 566 -23.98 -54.80 -32.57
C ALA A 566 -24.90 -53.78 -31.94
N ASN A 567 -25.44 -54.08 -30.77
CA ASN A 567 -26.28 -53.17 -30.01
C ASN A 567 -25.42 -51.97 -29.60
N VAL A 568 -25.62 -50.82 -30.24
CA VAL A 568 -24.81 -49.62 -29.98
C VAL A 568 -25.50 -48.75 -28.95
N THR A 569 -24.77 -48.40 -27.88
CA THR A 569 -25.08 -47.39 -26.86
C THR A 569 -24.42 -46.05 -27.19
N GLY A 570 -25.19 -45.01 -27.50
CA GLY A 570 -24.71 -43.62 -27.60
C GLY A 570 -25.05 -42.83 -26.34
N ALA A 571 -24.16 -42.02 -25.79
CA ALA A 571 -24.46 -41.24 -24.58
C ALA A 571 -24.62 -39.74 -24.89
N TYR A 572 -25.61 -39.08 -24.27
CA TYR A 572 -25.75 -37.62 -24.33
C TYR A 572 -25.85 -37.06 -22.92
N LYS A 573 -24.86 -36.25 -22.54
CA LYS A 573 -24.64 -35.79 -21.15
C LYS A 573 -24.69 -36.97 -20.18
N GLN A 574 -25.84 -37.23 -19.57
CA GLN A 574 -25.99 -38.27 -18.55
C GLN A 574 -26.97 -39.38 -18.92
N PHE A 575 -27.32 -39.46 -20.20
CA PHE A 575 -28.22 -40.45 -20.80
C PHE A 575 -27.46 -41.42 -21.71
N GLU A 576 -27.99 -42.62 -21.95
CA GLU A 576 -27.53 -43.67 -22.87
C GLU A 576 -28.63 -44.04 -23.89
N ILE A 577 -28.26 -44.38 -25.14
CA ILE A 577 -29.13 -44.55 -26.31
C ILE A 577 -28.83 -45.87 -27.02
N PHE A 578 -29.75 -46.82 -27.08
CA PHE A 578 -29.54 -48.14 -27.69
C PHE A 578 -30.11 -48.24 -29.11
N VAL A 579 -29.47 -49.02 -30.00
CA VAL A 579 -29.88 -49.17 -31.43
C VAL A 579 -29.90 -50.63 -31.85
N GLU A 580 -30.94 -51.03 -32.58
CA GLU A 580 -31.13 -52.41 -33.00
C GLU A 580 -31.53 -52.50 -34.50
N GLY A 581 -30.72 -53.18 -35.35
CA GLY A 581 -31.01 -53.41 -36.79
C GLY A 581 -30.22 -52.52 -37.79
N ARG A 582 -30.28 -52.79 -39.12
CA ARG A 582 -29.57 -52.00 -40.17
C ARG A 582 -30.47 -51.69 -41.38
N ALA A 583 -30.36 -50.46 -41.90
CA ALA A 583 -31.03 -49.97 -43.11
C ALA A 583 -32.57 -50.02 -42.98
N TYR A 584 -33.26 -50.71 -43.88
CA TYR A 584 -34.71 -50.89 -43.78
C TYR A 584 -35.08 -51.78 -42.56
N GLY A 585 -35.83 -51.25 -41.57
CA GLY A 585 -36.31 -52.00 -40.38
C GLY A 585 -35.61 -51.74 -39.02
N GLN A 586 -34.85 -50.65 -38.87
CA GLN A 586 -34.02 -50.32 -37.69
C GLN A 586 -34.78 -49.71 -36.47
N ARG A 587 -34.36 -49.93 -35.20
CA ARG A 587 -34.93 -49.38 -33.92
C ARG A 587 -33.93 -48.58 -33.05
N ILE A 588 -34.42 -47.64 -32.20
CA ILE A 588 -33.61 -46.72 -31.35
C ILE A 588 -34.27 -46.51 -29.96
N ILE A 589 -33.54 -46.51 -28.82
CA ILE A 589 -34.04 -46.45 -27.41
C ILE A 589 -33.23 -45.45 -26.56
N LEU A 590 -33.76 -44.73 -25.56
CA LEU A 590 -33.06 -43.75 -24.66
C LEU A 590 -33.28 -44.05 -23.15
N ALA A 591 -32.24 -44.02 -22.30
CA ALA A 591 -32.23 -44.29 -20.83
C ALA A 591 -31.15 -43.45 -20.07
N CYS A 592 -31.03 -43.53 -18.73
CA CYS A 592 -29.99 -42.82 -17.93
C CYS A 592 -28.71 -43.66 -17.74
N ARG A 593 -27.55 -43.00 -17.61
CA ARG A 593 -26.24 -43.66 -17.42
C ARG A 593 -26.15 -44.33 -16.03
N ASN A 594 -25.60 -45.55 -15.95
CA ASN A 594 -25.51 -46.41 -14.75
C ASN A 594 -26.86 -46.92 -14.17
N ASP A 595 -27.89 -47.13 -14.98
CA ASP A 595 -29.21 -47.65 -14.56
C ASP A 595 -29.93 -46.82 -13.48
N THR A 596 -29.62 -45.52 -13.43
CA THR A 596 -30.29 -44.59 -12.52
C THR A 596 -31.67 -44.20 -13.04
N LEU A 597 -32.66 -44.02 -12.16
CA LEU A 597 -34.02 -43.63 -12.58
C LEU A 597 -34.07 -42.15 -12.94
N MET A 598 -34.71 -41.80 -14.07
CA MET A 598 -34.98 -40.41 -14.44
C MET A 598 -35.97 -39.80 -13.44
N ASN A 599 -35.57 -38.77 -12.67
CA ASN A 599 -36.47 -38.03 -11.78
C ASN A 599 -37.10 -36.84 -12.52
N LEU A 600 -38.41 -36.93 -12.77
CA LEU A 600 -39.19 -35.92 -13.50
C LEU A 600 -40.06 -35.04 -12.58
N ASP A 601 -39.85 -35.04 -11.26
CA ASP A 601 -40.72 -34.38 -10.26
C ASP A 601 -40.96 -32.88 -10.51
N LYS A 602 -40.04 -32.19 -11.19
CA LYS A 602 -40.22 -30.78 -11.58
C LYS A 602 -41.04 -30.57 -12.88
N LEU A 603 -41.26 -31.61 -13.68
CA LEU A 603 -41.89 -31.56 -15.02
C LEU A 603 -43.23 -32.31 -15.07
N ILE A 604 -43.33 -33.47 -14.41
CA ILE A 604 -44.56 -34.26 -14.24
C ILE A 604 -44.52 -34.83 -12.81
N ALA A 605 -45.46 -34.42 -11.96
CA ALA A 605 -45.37 -34.69 -10.53
C ALA A 605 -45.46 -36.20 -10.21
N ASN A 606 -44.47 -36.71 -9.46
CA ASN A 606 -44.39 -38.08 -8.96
C ASN A 606 -44.26 -39.20 -10.02
N GLU A 607 -43.66 -38.93 -11.19
CA GLU A 607 -43.40 -39.96 -12.20
C GLU A 607 -41.90 -40.23 -12.39
N THR A 608 -41.55 -41.52 -12.45
CA THR A 608 -40.19 -42.00 -12.78
C THR A 608 -40.31 -43.05 -13.90
N VAL A 609 -39.53 -42.88 -14.97
CA VAL A 609 -39.59 -43.71 -16.19
C VAL A 609 -38.21 -44.30 -16.48
N SER A 610 -38.19 -45.52 -17.04
CA SER A 610 -36.95 -46.25 -17.32
C SER A 610 -36.37 -46.04 -18.73
N ASN A 611 -37.18 -45.95 -19.82
CA ASN A 611 -36.68 -45.68 -21.19
C ASN A 611 -37.74 -45.18 -22.24
N ILE A 612 -37.31 -44.79 -23.46
CA ILE A 612 -38.14 -44.28 -24.62
C ILE A 612 -37.67 -44.89 -25.98
N THR A 613 -38.54 -45.29 -26.96
CA THR A 613 -38.17 -46.10 -28.19
C THR A 613 -38.79 -45.70 -29.60
N TRP A 614 -38.06 -45.87 -30.75
CA TRP A 614 -38.41 -45.53 -32.18
C TRP A 614 -38.01 -46.57 -33.32
N THR A 615 -38.55 -46.52 -34.58
CA THR A 615 -38.39 -47.52 -35.73
C THR A 615 -38.37 -46.98 -37.24
N CYS A 616 -37.63 -47.57 -38.24
CA CYS A 616 -37.50 -47.13 -39.70
C CYS A 616 -38.20 -47.96 -40.84
N ASN A 617 -38.69 -47.31 -41.92
CA ASN A 617 -39.56 -47.88 -43.01
C ASN A 617 -38.98 -47.91 -44.48
N GLU A 618 -39.77 -48.39 -45.47
CA GLU A 618 -39.35 -48.88 -46.83
C GLU A 618 -38.93 -47.83 -47.87
N ILE A 619 -39.22 -46.57 -47.55
CA ILE A 619 -38.83 -45.38 -48.33
C ILE A 619 -37.81 -44.53 -47.57
N GLY A 620 -37.43 -44.93 -46.35
CA GLY A 620 -36.36 -44.32 -45.57
C GLY A 620 -36.74 -43.38 -44.39
N ARG A 621 -37.86 -43.56 -43.65
CA ARG A 621 -38.35 -42.64 -42.55
C ARG A 621 -38.68 -43.31 -41.17
N TRP A 622 -38.73 -42.54 -40.05
CA TRP A 622 -38.81 -42.97 -38.60
C TRP A 622 -40.14 -42.68 -37.82
N THR A 623 -40.50 -43.46 -36.77
CA THR A 623 -41.72 -43.32 -35.88
C THR A 623 -41.53 -43.71 -34.37
N VAL A 624 -42.32 -43.19 -33.38
CA VAL A 624 -42.21 -43.39 -31.88
C VAL A 624 -43.32 -44.25 -31.23
N SER A 625 -43.10 -44.78 -30.00
CA SER A 625 -43.97 -45.75 -29.30
C SER A 625 -45.03 -45.21 -28.30
N ASP A 626 -44.84 -44.07 -27.61
CA ASP A 626 -45.87 -43.38 -26.79
C ASP A 626 -45.93 -41.89 -27.15
N LEU A 627 -47.11 -41.39 -27.56
CA LEU A 627 -47.29 -40.03 -28.09
C LEU A 627 -47.36 -38.95 -26.99
N SER A 628 -47.61 -39.30 -25.73
CA SER A 628 -47.71 -38.31 -24.62
C SER A 628 -46.35 -37.67 -24.28
N LEU A 629 -45.25 -38.37 -24.60
CA LEU A 629 -43.87 -37.97 -24.36
C LEU A 629 -43.29 -37.06 -25.47
N GLU A 630 -43.95 -36.97 -26.63
CA GLU A 630 -43.45 -36.21 -27.79
C GLU A 630 -43.44 -34.68 -27.53
N ALA A 631 -44.33 -34.19 -26.64
CA ALA A 631 -44.49 -32.76 -26.34
C ALA A 631 -43.52 -32.21 -25.29
N VAL A 632 -42.98 -33.06 -24.40
CA VAL A 632 -42.14 -32.65 -23.25
C VAL A 632 -40.64 -32.95 -23.50
N LEU A 633 -40.33 -33.60 -24.64
CA LEU A 633 -39.00 -34.13 -25.00
C LEU A 633 -37.92 -33.05 -25.16
N GLU A 634 -38.26 -31.85 -25.66
CA GLU A 634 -37.28 -30.75 -25.81
C GLU A 634 -36.86 -30.15 -24.46
N GLN A 635 -37.77 -30.05 -23.48
CA GLN A 635 -37.52 -29.41 -22.19
C GLN A 635 -36.66 -30.28 -21.27
N LEU A 636 -36.85 -31.60 -21.33
CA LEU A 636 -36.13 -32.63 -20.57
C LEU A 636 -34.64 -32.72 -20.98
N LEU A 637 -34.35 -32.47 -22.27
CA LEU A 637 -32.98 -32.53 -22.82
C LEU A 637 -32.19 -31.21 -22.66
N ASN A 638 -32.87 -30.08 -22.41
CA ASN A 638 -32.23 -28.76 -22.33
C ASN A 638 -31.66 -28.46 -20.92
N ASP A 639 -32.39 -28.78 -19.85
CA ASP A 639 -32.01 -28.49 -18.43
C ASP A 639 -30.97 -29.50 -17.86
N SER A 640 -30.18 -30.09 -18.75
CA SER A 640 -29.48 -31.36 -18.58
C SER A 640 -28.15 -31.30 -17.82
N THR A 641 -27.87 -30.23 -17.08
CA THR A 641 -26.66 -30.12 -16.24
C THR A 641 -26.85 -30.65 -14.82
N TYR A 642 -28.09 -30.90 -14.38
CA TYR A 642 -28.36 -31.41 -13.02
C TYR A 642 -29.40 -32.55 -12.97
N VAL A 643 -29.87 -33.03 -14.13
CA VAL A 643 -30.83 -34.14 -14.19
C VAL A 643 -30.18 -35.45 -13.72
N CYS A 644 -28.85 -35.56 -13.79
CA CYS A 644 -28.12 -36.71 -13.23
C CYS A 644 -26.72 -36.44 -12.56
N ASP A 645 -26.14 -35.21 -12.40
CA ASP A 645 -24.69 -34.97 -12.00
C ASP A 645 -24.39 -34.26 -10.66
N ARG A 646 -23.12 -34.38 -10.21
CA ARG A 646 -22.58 -34.06 -8.86
C ARG A 646 -21.37 -33.06 -8.88
N SER A 647 -21.55 -31.74 -8.66
CA SER A 647 -20.47 -30.69 -8.65
C SER A 647 -20.50 -29.68 -7.48
N CYS A 648 -19.34 -29.26 -6.94
CA CYS A 648 -19.21 -28.38 -5.74
C CYS A 648 -19.61 -26.92 -5.99
N ALA A 649 -20.22 -26.28 -4.99
CA ALA A 649 -20.48 -24.82 -4.96
C ALA A 649 -19.20 -23.99 -4.73
N PRO A 650 -19.16 -22.68 -5.03
CA PRO A 650 -18.02 -21.81 -4.73
C PRO A 650 -17.63 -21.85 -3.24
N PRO A 651 -16.33 -21.89 -2.88
CA PRO A 651 -15.89 -21.99 -1.49
C PRO A 651 -16.03 -20.66 -0.73
N GLU A 652 -16.32 -20.73 0.57
CA GLU A 652 -16.33 -19.55 1.43
C GLU A 652 -14.92 -19.05 1.73
N ILE A 653 -14.64 -17.78 1.43
CA ILE A 653 -13.32 -17.17 1.66
C ILE A 653 -13.19 -16.80 3.15
N PRO A 654 -12.16 -17.29 3.87
CA PRO A 654 -11.97 -16.98 5.28
C PRO A 654 -11.73 -15.48 5.50
N LYS A 655 -12.21 -14.97 6.64
CA LYS A 655 -12.04 -13.56 7.04
C LYS A 655 -10.55 -13.20 7.08
N TYR A 656 -10.16 -12.12 6.39
CA TYR A 656 -8.76 -11.69 6.16
C TYR A 656 -7.92 -12.62 5.26
N GLY A 657 -8.54 -13.60 4.58
CA GLY A 657 -7.94 -14.41 3.53
C GLY A 657 -8.27 -13.92 2.12
N TYR A 658 -7.65 -14.57 1.13
CA TYR A 658 -7.93 -14.45 -0.30
C TYR A 658 -7.47 -15.74 -1.02
N ILE A 659 -7.96 -15.96 -2.24
CA ILE A 659 -7.55 -17.08 -3.10
C ILE A 659 -6.40 -16.59 -3.99
N ASP A 660 -5.32 -17.37 -4.07
CA ASP A 660 -4.11 -17.02 -4.82
C ASP A 660 -4.23 -17.42 -6.29
N ASN A 661 -4.69 -16.50 -7.14
CA ASN A 661 -4.95 -16.73 -8.58
C ASN A 661 -3.68 -16.78 -9.46
N ILE A 662 -2.50 -17.07 -8.89
CA ILE A 662 -1.25 -17.10 -9.67
C ILE A 662 -1.26 -18.22 -10.73
N ASN A 663 -2.12 -19.25 -10.57
CA ASN A 663 -2.25 -20.36 -11.53
C ASN A 663 -3.70 -20.71 -11.95
N ASN A 664 -4.72 -19.91 -11.63
CA ASN A 664 -6.10 -20.25 -12.02
C ASN A 664 -6.84 -18.99 -12.50
N THR A 665 -7.15 -18.97 -13.80
CA THR A 665 -7.80 -17.86 -14.52
C THR A 665 -9.33 -17.88 -14.44
N ASP A 666 -9.90 -18.80 -13.67
CA ASP A 666 -11.35 -18.96 -13.59
C ASP A 666 -11.97 -18.02 -12.55
N ASP A 667 -13.15 -17.52 -12.89
CA ASP A 667 -13.93 -16.61 -12.06
C ASP A 667 -14.20 -17.26 -10.69
N ILE A 668 -14.09 -16.44 -9.62
CA ILE A 668 -14.19 -16.91 -8.22
C ILE A 668 -15.63 -17.35 -7.89
N ASP A 669 -16.61 -16.92 -8.70
CA ASP A 669 -18.04 -17.22 -8.55
C ASP A 669 -18.52 -18.53 -9.24
N ASP A 670 -17.64 -19.26 -9.94
CA ASP A 670 -18.03 -20.48 -10.67
C ASP A 670 -17.90 -21.79 -9.84
N ARG A 671 -18.84 -22.73 -10.07
CA ARG A 671 -18.80 -24.10 -9.51
C ARG A 671 -17.57 -24.85 -10.02
N LYS A 672 -16.88 -25.58 -9.13
CA LYS A 672 -15.65 -26.31 -9.48
C LYS A 672 -15.90 -27.82 -9.58
N ALA A 673 -15.34 -28.44 -10.62
CA ALA A 673 -15.36 -29.88 -10.82
C ALA A 673 -14.65 -30.63 -9.68
N ILE A 674 -15.00 -31.90 -9.48
CA ILE A 674 -14.34 -32.79 -8.51
C ILE A 674 -12.83 -32.87 -8.81
N ASP A 675 -12.02 -32.96 -7.76
CA ASP A 675 -10.56 -32.96 -7.74
C ASP A 675 -9.86 -31.63 -8.09
N ASN A 676 -10.61 -30.56 -8.38
CA ASN A 676 -10.02 -29.22 -8.51
C ASN A 676 -9.44 -28.73 -7.19
N VAL A 677 -8.27 -28.08 -7.27
CA VAL A 677 -7.52 -27.58 -6.11
C VAL A 677 -7.48 -26.06 -6.11
N ILE A 678 -7.85 -25.45 -4.97
CA ILE A 678 -7.76 -24.02 -4.73
C ILE A 678 -6.74 -23.74 -3.62
N ILE A 679 -5.93 -22.70 -3.80
CA ILE A 679 -4.91 -22.28 -2.83
C ILE A 679 -5.36 -20.99 -2.13
N PHE A 680 -5.42 -21.03 -0.81
CA PHE A 680 -5.74 -19.88 0.03
C PHE A 680 -4.48 -19.20 0.55
N LYS A 681 -4.52 -17.87 0.66
CA LYS A 681 -3.50 -17.04 1.30
C LYS A 681 -4.12 -16.06 2.27
N CYS A 682 -3.37 -15.64 3.28
CA CYS A 682 -3.79 -14.62 4.24
C CYS A 682 -3.25 -13.24 3.90
N ARG A 683 -4.01 -12.19 4.24
CA ARG A 683 -3.59 -10.79 4.10
C ARG A 683 -2.47 -10.47 5.08
N HIS A 684 -1.73 -9.39 4.79
CA HIS A 684 -0.61 -8.94 5.62
C HIS A 684 -0.99 -8.85 7.11
N GLY A 685 -0.19 -9.48 7.97
CA GLY A 685 -0.41 -9.53 9.42
C GLY A 685 -1.31 -10.65 9.92
N TYR A 686 -1.70 -11.58 9.04
CA TYR A 686 -2.42 -12.80 9.38
C TYR A 686 -1.67 -14.03 8.84
N ILE A 687 -1.69 -15.12 9.61
CA ILE A 687 -1.10 -16.42 9.25
C ILE A 687 -2.19 -17.46 9.00
N LEU A 688 -1.94 -18.33 8.02
CA LEU A 688 -2.87 -19.38 7.62
C LEU A 688 -2.78 -20.56 8.60
N GLU A 689 -3.92 -20.97 9.13
CA GLU A 689 -4.08 -22.12 10.00
C GLU A 689 -4.99 -23.14 9.33
N GLY A 690 -4.46 -24.33 9.06
CA GLY A 690 -5.10 -25.35 8.24
C GLY A 690 -4.28 -25.66 6.98
N ASP A 691 -4.85 -26.45 6.07
CA ASP A 691 -4.23 -26.72 4.77
C ASP A 691 -4.43 -25.52 3.84
N GLU A 692 -3.36 -25.05 3.20
CA GLU A 692 -3.45 -23.97 2.21
C GLU A 692 -4.20 -24.42 0.95
N ARG A 693 -4.29 -25.73 0.70
CA ARG A 693 -4.99 -26.33 -0.45
C ARG A 693 -6.32 -26.93 -0.02
N SER A 694 -7.39 -26.55 -0.71
CA SER A 694 -8.68 -27.24 -0.61
C SER A 694 -9.07 -27.89 -1.94
N VAL A 695 -9.59 -29.11 -1.87
CA VAL A 695 -9.95 -29.95 -3.01
C VAL A 695 -11.46 -30.20 -3.01
N CYS A 696 -12.12 -30.07 -4.16
CA CYS A 696 -13.52 -30.49 -4.30
C CYS A 696 -13.62 -32.02 -4.28
N LEU A 697 -14.28 -32.57 -3.28
CA LEU A 697 -14.39 -34.02 -3.05
C LEU A 697 -15.55 -34.64 -3.84
N ALA A 698 -15.51 -35.95 -4.07
CA ALA A 698 -16.55 -36.72 -4.78
C ALA A 698 -17.95 -36.67 -4.12
N ASN A 699 -18.04 -36.22 -2.87
CA ASN A 699 -19.29 -35.99 -2.15
C ASN A 699 -19.86 -34.56 -2.37
N VAL A 700 -19.30 -33.80 -3.31
CA VAL A 700 -19.78 -32.46 -3.69
C VAL A 700 -19.53 -31.40 -2.60
N THR A 701 -18.51 -31.59 -1.77
CA THR A 701 -18.08 -30.61 -0.76
C THR A 701 -16.58 -30.31 -0.86
N TRP A 702 -16.17 -29.12 -0.43
CA TRP A 702 -14.75 -28.79 -0.28
C TRP A 702 -14.13 -29.56 0.88
N SER A 703 -12.89 -30.00 0.72
CA SER A 703 -12.07 -30.43 1.86
C SER A 703 -11.86 -29.28 2.85
N ALA A 704 -11.39 -29.59 4.06
CA ALA A 704 -11.29 -28.62 5.16
C ALA A 704 -10.72 -27.26 4.72
N LEU A 705 -11.48 -26.19 4.95
CA LEU A 705 -11.09 -24.83 4.58
C LEU A 705 -10.19 -24.21 5.66
N PRO A 706 -9.12 -23.48 5.28
CA PRO A 706 -8.22 -22.86 6.23
C PRO A 706 -8.83 -21.60 6.87
N SER A 707 -8.26 -21.17 8.00
CA SER A 707 -8.61 -19.92 8.67
C SER A 707 -7.40 -18.99 8.79
N CYS A 708 -7.62 -17.67 8.73
CA CYS A 708 -6.55 -16.67 8.88
C CYS A 708 -6.60 -16.08 10.29
N LYS A 709 -5.59 -16.39 11.11
CA LYS A 709 -5.45 -15.83 12.46
C LYS A 709 -4.44 -14.69 12.48
N PRO A 710 -4.65 -13.65 13.31
CA PRO A 710 -3.68 -12.56 13.40
C PRO A 710 -2.36 -13.09 13.95
N VAL A 711 -1.24 -12.58 13.43
CA VAL A 711 0.09 -12.99 13.88
C VAL A 711 0.32 -12.52 15.32
N GLU A 712 0.85 -13.40 16.16
CA GLU A 712 1.19 -13.10 17.55
C GLU A 712 2.66 -12.65 17.65
N CYS A 713 2.93 -11.51 18.29
CA CYS A 713 4.28 -10.97 18.43
C CYS A 713 5.07 -11.53 19.63
N GLY A 714 4.50 -12.50 20.33
CA GLY A 714 5.07 -13.07 21.55
C GLY A 714 5.21 -12.05 22.69
N GLU A 715 6.04 -12.39 23.67
CA GLU A 715 6.28 -11.52 24.82
C GLU A 715 6.93 -10.20 24.40
N PRO A 716 6.48 -9.06 24.97
CA PRO A 716 7.12 -7.77 24.77
C PRO A 716 8.63 -7.80 25.07
N PRO A 717 9.48 -7.12 24.28
CA PRO A 717 10.92 -7.08 24.52
C PRO A 717 11.25 -6.49 25.88
N ILE A 718 12.28 -6.97 26.56
CA ILE A 718 12.67 -6.42 27.87
C ILE A 718 13.44 -5.12 27.64
N LEU A 719 12.85 -4.00 28.05
CA LEU A 719 13.55 -2.71 28.11
C LEU A 719 14.21 -2.56 29.49
N ALA A 720 15.54 -2.48 29.50
CA ALA A 720 16.31 -2.32 30.72
C ALA A 720 15.86 -1.08 31.52
N ASN A 721 15.65 -1.25 32.83
CA ASN A 721 15.20 -0.21 33.75
C ASN A 721 13.82 0.38 33.38
N ALA A 722 12.94 -0.43 32.80
CA ALA A 722 11.56 -0.07 32.50
C ALA A 722 10.60 -1.21 32.84
N ILE A 723 9.34 -0.85 33.07
CA ILE A 723 8.20 -1.74 33.28
C ILE A 723 7.09 -1.41 32.27
N LEU A 724 6.30 -2.40 31.88
CA LEU A 724 5.12 -2.18 31.04
C LEU A 724 4.10 -1.31 31.78
N LYS A 725 3.52 -0.33 31.08
CA LYS A 725 2.47 0.53 31.64
C LYS A 725 1.22 -0.32 31.94
N ARG A 726 0.68 -0.19 33.16
CA ARG A 726 -0.31 -1.11 33.77
C ARG A 726 -1.61 -1.31 32.99
N ASP A 727 -1.98 -0.40 32.08
CA ASP A 727 -3.25 -0.47 31.33
C ASP A 727 -3.36 -1.68 30.38
N VAL A 728 -2.24 -2.36 30.07
CA VAL A 728 -2.19 -3.43 29.07
C VAL A 728 -2.02 -4.83 29.70
N SER A 729 -1.55 -4.92 30.94
CA SER A 729 -1.13 -6.20 31.55
C SER A 729 -2.26 -7.05 32.15
N GLU A 730 -3.48 -6.53 32.32
CA GLU A 730 -4.55 -7.26 33.03
C GLU A 730 -5.68 -7.81 32.14
N ARG A 731 -5.70 -7.49 30.83
CA ARG A 731 -6.83 -7.89 29.95
C ARG A 731 -6.46 -8.57 28.63
N THR A 732 -5.20 -8.59 28.22
CA THR A 732 -4.80 -9.16 26.92
C THR A 732 -3.75 -10.24 27.13
N GLN A 733 -4.16 -11.51 27.10
CA GLN A 733 -3.23 -12.64 27.22
C GLN A 733 -2.37 -12.83 25.96
N ASN A 734 -2.84 -12.38 24.78
CA ASN A 734 -2.12 -12.53 23.51
C ASN A 734 -1.97 -11.17 22.79
N PHE A 735 -0.74 -10.78 22.47
CA PHE A 735 -0.44 -9.59 21.67
C PHE A 735 -0.43 -9.92 20.18
N THR A 736 -1.49 -9.52 19.51
CA THR A 736 -1.74 -9.79 18.09
C THR A 736 -1.42 -8.58 17.21
N PHE A 737 -1.26 -8.83 15.91
CA PHE A 737 -0.98 -7.82 14.89
C PHE A 737 -1.81 -6.54 15.08
N GLY A 738 -1.11 -5.39 15.18
CA GLY A 738 -1.73 -4.09 15.38
C GLY A 738 -1.84 -3.62 16.83
N ASN A 739 -1.69 -4.48 17.84
CA ASN A 739 -1.67 -4.06 19.24
C ASN A 739 -0.48 -3.14 19.55
N MET A 740 -0.69 -2.17 20.45
CA MET A 740 0.32 -1.21 20.90
C MET A 740 0.55 -1.32 22.41
N ILE A 741 1.81 -1.30 22.83
CA ILE A 741 2.25 -1.33 24.23
C ILE A 741 3.16 -0.13 24.50
N SER A 742 3.29 0.27 25.76
CA SER A 742 4.21 1.34 26.16
C SER A 742 4.96 0.98 27.44
N TYR A 743 6.23 1.39 27.52
CA TYR A 743 7.07 1.22 28.73
C TYR A 743 7.14 2.50 29.56
N GLN A 744 7.17 2.33 30.87
CA GLN A 744 7.43 3.32 31.89
C GLN A 744 8.77 3.00 32.58
N CYS A 745 9.70 3.96 32.67
CA CYS A 745 10.97 3.72 33.36
C CYS A 745 10.77 3.48 34.87
N VAL A 746 11.60 2.62 35.46
CA VAL A 746 11.62 2.42 36.92
C VAL A 746 12.20 3.66 37.62
N PRO A 747 11.86 3.90 38.91
CA PRO A 747 12.38 5.04 39.66
C PRO A 747 13.92 5.16 39.57
N GLY A 748 14.42 6.38 39.35
CA GLY A 748 15.85 6.66 39.15
C GLY A 748 16.31 6.65 37.69
N TYR A 749 15.41 6.36 36.76
CA TYR A 749 15.66 6.38 35.31
C TYR A 749 14.61 7.25 34.60
N ARG A 750 15.03 7.98 33.55
CA ARG A 750 14.14 8.77 32.68
C ARG A 750 14.10 8.21 31.26
N THR A 751 12.96 8.36 30.61
CA THR A 751 12.77 8.03 29.19
C THR A 751 13.52 9.01 28.31
N PHE A 752 14.24 8.49 27.32
CA PHE A 752 14.85 9.27 26.23
C PHE A 752 14.45 8.62 24.91
N GLY A 753 13.72 9.34 24.05
CA GLY A 753 13.12 8.80 22.82
C GLY A 753 11.75 8.13 23.06
N HIS A 754 11.24 7.42 22.03
CA HIS A 754 9.92 6.78 22.07
C HIS A 754 9.94 5.37 22.66
N THR A 755 9.12 5.12 23.68
CA THR A 755 9.00 3.83 24.38
C THR A 755 7.71 3.06 24.04
N THR A 756 7.04 3.43 22.95
CA THR A 756 5.83 2.74 22.45
C THR A 756 6.21 1.74 21.37
N LEU A 757 5.69 0.52 21.45
CA LEU A 757 5.90 -0.53 20.47
C LEU A 757 4.58 -1.00 19.87
N ARG A 758 4.63 -1.42 18.61
CA ARG A 758 3.51 -2.00 17.87
C ARG A 758 3.85 -3.41 17.41
N CYS A 759 2.89 -4.33 17.49
CA CYS A 759 3.03 -5.66 16.92
C CYS A 759 2.91 -5.61 15.39
N LEU A 760 3.98 -6.00 14.68
CA LEU A 760 4.07 -5.95 13.22
C LEU A 760 3.58 -7.25 12.57
N GLY A 761 3.24 -7.19 11.28
CA GLY A 761 2.75 -8.34 10.53
C GLY A 761 3.78 -9.45 10.30
N SER A 762 5.04 -9.19 10.70
CA SER A 762 6.12 -10.18 10.76
C SER A 762 6.13 -11.02 12.04
N GLY A 763 5.23 -10.76 12.99
CA GLY A 763 5.25 -11.40 14.31
C GLY A 763 6.38 -10.92 15.21
N LYS A 764 6.93 -9.74 14.90
CA LYS A 764 7.93 -9.06 15.73
C LYS A 764 7.38 -7.72 16.19
N TRP A 765 7.81 -7.28 17.36
CA TRP A 765 7.58 -5.92 17.81
C TRP A 765 8.36 -4.93 16.95
N SER A 766 7.81 -3.72 16.79
CA SER A 766 8.50 -2.62 16.15
C SER A 766 9.83 -2.29 16.85
N ARG A 767 10.75 -1.64 16.15
CA ARG A 767 12.02 -1.21 16.75
C ARG A 767 11.75 -0.22 17.88
N ILE A 768 12.37 -0.44 19.05
CA ILE A 768 12.32 0.51 20.15
C ILE A 768 13.38 1.60 19.92
N ASN A 769 12.94 2.85 19.82
CA ASN A 769 13.82 4.01 19.61
C ASN A 769 13.97 4.84 20.90
N GLY A 770 13.60 4.24 22.04
CA GLY A 770 13.65 4.85 23.37
C GLY A 770 14.48 4.02 24.33
N ARG A 771 15.13 4.69 25.29
CA ARG A 771 15.91 4.05 26.36
C ARG A 771 15.63 4.70 27.71
N CYS A 772 15.72 3.92 28.77
CA CYS A 772 15.70 4.42 30.14
C CYS A 772 17.14 4.70 30.59
N SER A 773 17.47 5.99 30.67
CA SER A 773 18.79 6.45 31.10
C SER A 773 18.74 6.87 32.57
N LYS A 774 19.81 6.61 33.31
CA LYS A 774 19.93 7.05 34.71
C LYS A 774 19.68 8.56 34.82
N ILE A 775 18.93 8.96 35.84
CA ILE A 775 18.75 10.36 36.20
C ILE A 775 20.08 10.89 36.76
N SER A 776 20.41 12.15 36.45
CA SER A 776 21.60 12.82 36.99
C SER A 776 21.19 13.69 38.18
N CYS A 777 21.92 13.59 39.30
CA CYS A 777 21.75 14.48 40.44
C CYS A 777 22.48 15.83 40.30
N GLY A 778 23.18 16.02 39.17
CA GLY A 778 24.00 17.19 38.93
C GLY A 778 25.21 17.29 39.86
N LYS A 779 26.10 18.26 39.61
CA LYS A 779 27.25 18.49 40.47
C LYS A 779 26.78 18.98 41.85
N PRO A 780 27.17 18.33 42.96
CA PRO A 780 26.78 18.78 44.29
C PRO A 780 27.33 20.17 44.59
N GLN A 781 26.55 20.99 45.28
CA GLN A 781 26.99 22.28 45.78
C GLN A 781 28.05 22.06 46.88
N ILE A 782 29.26 22.60 46.68
CA ILE A 782 30.41 22.41 47.57
C ILE A 782 30.94 23.74 48.11
N GLN A 783 31.40 23.73 49.36
CA GLN A 783 32.10 24.87 49.98
C GLN A 783 33.56 24.93 49.50
N HIS A 784 34.17 26.13 49.56
CA HIS A 784 35.56 26.35 49.14
C HIS A 784 36.53 25.42 49.89
N GLY A 785 37.37 24.71 49.14
CA GLY A 785 38.41 23.81 49.67
C GLY A 785 37.99 22.34 49.84
N ILE A 786 36.74 21.97 49.57
CA ILE A 786 36.30 20.56 49.55
C ILE A 786 36.68 19.91 48.21
N MET A 787 37.41 18.80 48.26
CA MET A 787 37.72 17.99 47.07
C MET A 787 36.69 16.87 46.91
N LEU A 788 36.08 16.77 45.73
CA LEU A 788 35.16 15.69 45.37
C LEU A 788 35.86 14.65 44.49
N HIS A 789 35.76 13.38 44.88
CA HIS A 789 36.25 12.24 44.13
C HIS A 789 35.10 11.30 43.78
N GLY A 790 34.95 11.01 42.49
CA GLY A 790 33.96 10.07 41.99
C GLY A 790 33.95 10.08 40.47
N ARG A 791 33.23 9.12 39.88
CA ARG A 791 33.31 8.84 38.44
C ARG A 791 32.20 9.55 37.63
N SER A 792 31.07 9.85 38.26
CA SER A 792 29.88 10.43 37.60
C SER A 792 28.86 10.94 38.63
N TYR A 793 27.79 11.58 38.14
CA TYR A 793 26.72 12.19 38.94
C TYR A 793 25.37 11.47 38.76
N LEU A 794 25.38 10.21 38.32
CA LEU A 794 24.18 9.49 37.91
C LEU A 794 23.58 8.72 39.08
N PHE A 795 22.32 8.33 38.96
CA PHE A 795 21.59 7.53 39.94
C PHE A 795 22.41 6.32 40.45
N GLN A 796 22.46 6.19 41.78
CA GLN A 796 23.28 5.24 42.57
C GLN A 796 24.80 5.50 42.62
N ASP A 797 25.31 6.49 41.89
CA ASP A 797 26.72 6.84 41.99
C ASP A 797 27.02 7.49 43.34
N GLN A 798 28.21 7.19 43.86
CA GLN A 798 28.72 7.72 45.12
C GLN A 798 29.88 8.66 44.86
N LEU A 799 29.82 9.85 45.47
CA LEU A 799 30.94 10.78 45.51
C LEU A 799 31.53 10.80 46.92
N THR A 800 32.84 10.65 47.00
CA THR A 800 33.60 10.86 48.23
C THR A 800 34.04 12.31 48.30
N TYR A 801 33.74 13.01 49.39
CA TYR A 801 34.26 14.35 49.60
C TYR A 801 35.32 14.36 50.71
N VAL A 802 36.36 15.15 50.50
CA VAL A 802 37.50 15.32 51.43
C VAL A 802 37.58 16.80 51.82
N CYS A 803 37.58 17.06 53.13
CA CYS A 803 37.68 18.41 53.66
C CYS A 803 39.12 18.96 53.55
N PRO A 804 39.31 20.29 53.46
CA PRO A 804 40.61 20.92 53.19
C PRO A 804 41.74 20.63 54.20
N ASN A 805 41.42 20.10 55.39
CA ASN A 805 42.40 19.71 56.41
C ASN A 805 42.65 18.18 56.46
N ASP A 806 42.21 17.40 55.45
CA ASP A 806 42.23 15.92 55.38
C ASP A 806 41.56 15.16 56.56
N LYS A 807 40.93 15.87 57.50
CA LYS A 807 40.40 15.31 58.75
C LYS A 807 39.04 14.63 58.63
N LYS A 808 38.26 14.88 57.57
CA LYS A 808 36.90 14.34 57.44
C LYS A 808 36.62 13.92 56.00
N ARG A 809 36.21 12.66 55.86
CA ARG A 809 35.80 12.02 54.60
C ARG A 809 34.35 11.57 54.76
N GLY A 810 33.50 11.90 53.80
CA GLY A 810 32.11 11.45 53.73
C GLY A 810 31.74 10.99 52.33
N VAL A 811 30.62 10.26 52.22
CA VAL A 811 30.14 9.71 50.94
C VAL A 811 28.70 10.13 50.72
N ILE A 812 28.46 10.81 49.60
CA ILE A 812 27.11 11.18 49.16
C ILE A 812 26.68 10.28 48.00
N THR A 813 25.40 9.92 47.95
CA THR A 813 24.81 9.01 46.96
C THR A 813 23.69 9.71 46.20
N CYS A 814 23.67 9.56 44.87
CA CYS A 814 22.62 10.11 44.02
C CYS A 814 21.34 9.26 44.09
N GLN A 815 20.21 9.88 44.48
CA GLN A 815 18.92 9.24 44.69
C GLN A 815 18.03 9.24 43.43
N ALA A 816 16.93 8.48 43.49
CA ALA A 816 16.05 8.21 42.36
C ALA A 816 15.23 9.43 41.90
N ASP A 817 15.10 10.44 42.76
CA ASP A 817 14.44 11.72 42.52
C ASP A 817 15.36 12.76 41.85
N GLY A 818 16.62 12.40 41.56
CA GLY A 818 17.62 13.32 41.02
C GLY A 818 18.24 14.25 42.05
N ARG A 819 18.20 13.91 43.35
CA ARG A 819 18.88 14.67 44.43
C ARG A 819 19.94 13.84 45.14
N TRP A 820 20.94 14.53 45.72
CA TRP A 820 21.91 13.88 46.60
C TRP A 820 21.27 13.59 47.96
N ASN A 821 21.55 12.42 48.53
CA ASN A 821 21.04 12.02 49.85
C ASN A 821 21.39 13.04 50.96
N GLU A 822 22.53 13.73 50.83
CA GLU A 822 22.97 14.79 51.73
C GLU A 822 23.93 15.77 51.03
N SER A 823 24.23 16.88 51.70
CA SER A 823 25.21 17.88 51.22
C SER A 823 26.59 17.67 51.87
N PRO A 824 27.71 17.84 51.14
CA PRO A 824 29.06 17.77 51.72
C PRO A 824 29.27 18.83 52.82
N LYS A 825 29.34 18.41 54.09
CA LYS A 825 29.54 19.30 55.25
C LYS A 825 30.86 19.04 55.97
N CYS A 826 31.71 20.07 56.01
CA CYS A 826 32.93 20.11 56.81
C CYS A 826 32.73 21.11 57.96
N ASN A 827 32.36 20.64 59.15
CA ASN A 827 32.34 21.53 60.31
C ASN A 827 33.77 21.88 60.69
N GLY A 828 34.12 23.16 60.60
CA GLY A 828 35.25 23.70 61.35
C GLY A 828 34.87 23.66 62.84
N ASN A 829 35.36 22.67 63.57
CA ASN A 829 35.28 22.74 65.02
C ASN A 829 36.16 23.91 65.47
N GLN A 830 35.49 24.97 65.93
CA GLN A 830 35.90 25.71 67.11
C GLN A 830 36.27 24.69 68.19
N GLY A 831 37.57 24.53 68.42
CA GLY A 831 38.11 23.92 69.62
C GLY A 831 38.40 25.05 70.59
N THR A 832 37.76 24.98 71.75
CA THR A 832 38.06 25.65 73.03
C THR A 832 39.53 25.83 73.32
#